data_AF-A0A853IIA6-F1
#
_entry.id   AF-A0A853IIA6-F1
#
_cell.length_a   1.000
_cell.length_b   1.000
_cell.length_c   1.000
_cell.angle_alpha   90.00
_cell.angle_beta   90.00
_cell.angle_gamma   90.00
#
_symmetry.space_group_name_H-M   'P 1'
#
loop_
_entity.id
_entity.type
_entity.pdbx_description
1 polymer ?
#
loop_
_entity_poly.entity_id
_entity_poly.type
_entity_poly.pdbx_seq_one_letter_code
_entity_poly.pdbx_strand_id
1 'polypeptide(L)'
;MLPITRVVLFKHGVAYYQHDGQVTDNEIIQLSFKQEQMNDVLKSLTTLDFNDGTFGALSYDSEEPIDKRLAEFNIKIPKKGAITSLLDQLKGVKVKLNHDNQAITGSIIGIEELPIANDNNLSAPYLAIYTLAKGIVHYRLSALSEITIEDHSVQEELNSLLDIFAASLNKGQKRLSIYTVGKGKRKISIAYVVAAPVWKTSYRLVLPDSQSNTANANNSEKQLAILQGWALIDNTTDEDWRNIKLSLVAGLPISFIHDLYTPRFRQRPEIAVEQAPVTAPPIVERGYQTILDEPEAMLDLAESDTEVFAAAAAEPITVGAAPTPLSRAKAFEQSINIQTQHQEMGDLFSYDITQPVDVERGRSALVPILQTNMAVNKILFFNADIRDINPMSSVFLQNRSELTLEGGPITVFEGDNYVGEAMLGTMKTDSEQVIPYSVELGVTIRKKITTSERFYTQATNKQQLIIRHYREEYMTEYTVASTLNEAATLYLDHPFSYELNEDTDDLIETTDNYWRFHIPLPAKQQINYQVVEVKRSYDAIQIPNIAYQEIQAMNQLKLISSEIKQQLEVIANLSAEKTSLVQQHKQQLNQLKKIEKGQDRIRKNIEALGSTPEESQLRQRYVKTLSNEEDQLEKLSQEMNKLDKAVNNKSTEIEQAIEELRFG
;
A
#
# COMPACT_ATOMS: atom_id res chain seq x y z
N MET A 1 21.52 30.89 26.22
CA MET A 1 20.78 30.22 25.13
C MET A 1 19.65 31.14 24.71
N LEU A 2 19.26 31.13 23.44
CA LEU A 2 18.09 31.84 22.94
C LEU A 2 16.90 30.86 23.01
N PRO A 3 15.74 31.22 23.58
CA PRO A 3 14.60 30.32 23.66
C PRO A 3 13.96 30.11 22.28
N ILE A 4 13.41 28.93 22.04
CA ILE A 4 12.47 28.70 20.93
C ILE A 4 11.25 29.61 21.14
N THR A 5 10.88 30.40 20.12
CA THR A 5 9.73 31.33 20.14
C THR A 5 8.64 30.95 19.15
N ARG A 6 8.98 30.23 18.08
CA ARG A 6 8.03 29.69 17.10
C ARG A 6 8.44 28.29 16.68
N VAL A 7 7.44 27.41 16.56
CA VAL A 7 7.56 26.06 16.00
C VAL A 7 6.54 25.90 14.89
N VAL A 8 6.96 25.32 13.76
CA VAL A 8 6.06 24.92 12.68
C VAL A 8 6.26 23.42 12.41
N LEU A 9 5.23 22.61 12.68
CA LEU A 9 5.27 21.15 12.49
C LEU A 9 4.63 20.80 11.15
N PHE A 10 5.30 19.98 10.34
CA PHE A 10 4.79 19.60 9.00
C PHE A 10 4.45 18.11 8.94
N LYS A 11 3.37 17.75 8.23
CA LYS A 11 2.95 16.34 8.06
C LYS A 11 3.95 15.42 7.34
N HIS A 12 4.99 15.96 6.72
CA HIS A 12 6.04 15.19 6.01
C HIS A 12 7.28 14.84 6.88
N GLY A 13 7.20 15.02 8.21
CA GLY A 13 8.22 14.51 9.15
C GLY A 13 9.37 15.47 9.45
N VAL A 14 9.18 16.78 9.27
CA VAL A 14 10.13 17.81 9.71
C VAL A 14 9.42 18.86 10.55
N ALA A 15 10.20 19.60 11.34
CA ALA A 15 9.76 20.80 12.03
C ALA A 15 10.75 21.95 11.78
N TYR A 16 10.19 23.14 11.58
CA TYR A 16 10.93 24.40 11.58
C TYR A 16 10.89 24.99 12.99
N TYR A 17 12.06 25.36 13.51
CA TYR A 17 12.23 26.00 14.80
C TYR A 17 12.85 27.38 14.60
N GLN A 18 12.34 28.36 15.33
CA GLN A 18 12.87 29.73 15.37
C GLN A 18 13.16 30.11 16.82
N HIS A 19 14.37 30.57 17.07
CA HIS A 19 14.80 31.16 18.34
C HIS A 19 14.97 32.67 18.14
N ASP A 20 14.26 33.50 18.91
CA ASP A 20 14.46 34.95 18.94
C ASP A 20 15.09 35.38 20.26
N GLY A 21 15.91 36.44 20.21
CA GLY A 21 16.41 37.06 21.44
C GLY A 21 17.26 38.29 21.19
N GLN A 22 18.08 38.64 22.16
CA GLN A 22 19.04 39.75 22.08
C GLN A 22 20.46 39.23 22.33
N VAL A 23 21.42 39.80 21.61
CA VAL A 23 22.87 39.61 21.82
C VAL A 23 23.55 40.95 22.07
N THR A 24 24.70 40.94 22.75
CA THR A 24 25.49 42.14 23.03
C THR A 24 26.88 42.06 22.38
N ASP A 25 27.25 43.07 21.60
CA ASP A 25 28.52 43.16 20.88
C ASP A 25 28.82 41.89 20.06
N ASN A 26 29.96 41.21 20.24
CA ASN A 26 30.35 40.01 19.48
C ASN A 26 30.10 38.72 20.27
N GLU A 27 28.84 38.46 20.61
CA GLU A 27 28.43 37.28 21.39
C GLU A 27 28.50 35.98 20.55
N ILE A 28 28.88 34.87 21.19
CA ILE A 28 28.88 33.53 20.58
C ILE A 28 27.66 32.76 21.10
N ILE A 29 26.81 32.35 20.17
CA ILE A 29 25.60 31.58 20.47
C ILE A 29 25.93 30.11 20.26
N GLN A 30 25.58 29.26 21.23
CA GLN A 30 25.76 27.82 21.14
C GLN A 30 24.40 27.13 21.11
N LEU A 31 24.22 26.26 20.12
CA LEU A 31 23.10 25.34 19.97
C LEU A 31 23.64 23.90 19.95
N SER A 32 22.83 22.93 20.39
CA SER A 32 23.19 21.51 20.42
C SER A 32 22.20 20.70 19.59
N PHE A 33 22.70 19.81 18.74
CA PHE A 33 21.90 19.00 17.83
C PHE A 33 22.34 17.54 17.86
N LYS A 34 21.45 16.60 17.54
CA LYS A 34 21.84 15.21 17.33
C LYS A 34 22.64 15.07 16.04
N GLN A 35 23.57 14.11 15.97
CA GLN A 35 24.40 13.92 14.77
C GLN A 35 23.56 13.69 13.50
N GLU A 36 22.44 12.96 13.63
CA GLU A 36 21.46 12.73 12.55
C GLU A 36 20.81 14.02 12.02
N GLN A 37 20.56 14.99 12.90
CA GLN A 37 19.91 16.27 12.59
C GLN A 37 20.87 17.27 11.91
N MET A 38 22.17 17.13 12.13
CA MET A 38 23.19 18.11 11.69
C MET A 38 23.15 18.37 10.18
N ASN A 39 22.83 17.34 9.37
CA ASN A 39 22.67 17.49 7.93
C ASN A 39 21.54 18.45 7.54
N ASP A 40 20.40 18.40 8.23
CA ASP A 40 19.27 19.29 7.94
C ASP A 40 19.47 20.69 8.53
N VAL A 41 20.11 20.79 9.70
CA VAL A 41 20.53 22.10 10.26
C VAL A 41 21.48 22.81 9.29
N LEU A 42 22.58 22.18 8.86
CA LEU A 42 23.56 22.80 7.95
C LEU A 42 22.95 23.15 6.58
N LYS A 43 21.88 22.45 6.16
CA LYS A 43 21.12 22.70 4.92
C LYS A 43 20.14 23.87 5.02
N SER A 44 19.67 24.22 6.22
CA SER A 44 18.52 25.12 6.44
C SER A 44 18.77 26.32 7.36
N LEU A 45 19.88 26.33 8.10
CA LEU A 45 20.17 27.35 9.10
C LEU A 45 20.18 28.75 8.51
N THR A 46 19.20 29.54 8.92
CA THR A 46 19.03 30.95 8.57
C THR A 46 19.31 31.79 9.81
N THR A 47 20.09 32.86 9.65
CA THR A 47 20.45 33.79 10.73
C THR A 47 20.12 35.22 10.31
N LEU A 48 19.41 35.95 11.16
CA LEU A 48 18.90 37.30 10.89
C LEU A 48 19.22 38.23 12.06
N ASP A 49 19.66 39.44 11.75
CA ASP A 49 19.89 40.54 12.69
C ASP A 49 19.01 41.72 12.27
N PHE A 50 18.32 42.34 13.23
CA PHE A 50 17.37 43.43 12.96
C PHE A 50 17.95 44.83 13.22
N ASN A 51 19.26 44.94 13.44
CA ASN A 51 19.96 46.14 13.92
C ASN A 51 21.33 46.32 13.23
N ASP A 52 21.38 46.14 11.91
CA ASP A 52 22.57 46.32 11.04
C ASP A 52 23.81 45.50 11.43
N GLY A 53 23.63 44.42 12.20
CA GLY A 53 24.67 43.46 12.52
C GLY A 53 24.92 42.40 11.44
N THR A 54 25.98 41.62 11.60
CA THR A 54 26.29 40.47 10.74
C THR A 54 26.62 39.22 11.55
N PHE A 55 26.66 38.07 10.88
CA PHE A 55 27.11 36.79 11.45
C PHE A 55 28.46 36.42 10.85
N GLY A 56 29.34 35.87 11.69
CA GLY A 56 30.63 35.31 11.29
C GLY A 56 30.49 33.87 10.76
N ALA A 57 31.64 33.25 10.49
CA ALA A 57 31.68 31.85 10.06
C ALA A 57 31.10 30.92 11.15
N LEU A 58 30.27 29.96 10.73
CA LEU A 58 29.72 28.92 11.59
C LEU A 58 30.82 27.89 11.93
N SER A 59 30.87 27.41 13.16
CA SER A 59 31.78 26.34 13.59
C SER A 59 31.00 25.20 14.26
N TYR A 60 31.36 23.95 13.97
CA TYR A 60 30.71 22.76 14.53
C TYR A 60 31.72 21.66 14.85
N ASP A 61 31.33 20.75 15.75
CA ASP A 61 32.17 19.63 16.24
C ASP A 61 32.36 18.52 15.16
N SER A 62 33.13 18.83 14.12
CA SER A 62 33.55 17.88 13.07
C SER A 62 34.58 16.87 13.61
N GLU A 63 34.11 15.82 14.27
CA GLU A 63 34.96 14.71 14.70
C GLU A 63 35.21 13.69 13.57
N GLU A 64 36.44 13.19 13.48
CA GLU A 64 36.75 12.01 12.66
C GLU A 64 36.04 10.76 13.23
N PRO A 65 35.52 9.84 12.38
CA PRO A 65 34.80 8.66 12.84
C PRO A 65 35.56 7.84 13.88
N ILE A 66 34.84 7.35 14.88
CA ILE A 66 35.42 6.63 16.02
C ILE A 66 36.20 5.40 15.54
N ASP A 67 35.69 4.68 14.53
CA ASP A 67 36.34 3.48 13.98
C ASP A 67 37.70 3.77 13.34
N LYS A 68 37.90 4.98 12.77
CA LYS A 68 39.23 5.43 12.30
C LYS A 68 40.15 5.70 13.48
N ARG A 69 39.68 6.50 14.46
CA ARG A 69 40.48 6.84 15.65
C ARG A 69 40.86 5.59 16.45
N LEU A 70 40.01 4.56 16.50
CA LEU A 70 40.31 3.26 17.11
C LEU A 70 41.23 2.38 16.25
N ALA A 71 41.36 2.63 14.94
CA ALA A 71 42.27 1.91 14.07
C ALA A 71 43.74 2.39 14.19
N GLU A 72 43.97 3.55 14.80
CA GLU A 72 45.31 4.09 15.12
C GLU A 72 45.93 3.42 16.36
N PHE A 73 45.16 2.66 17.14
CA PHE A 73 45.61 1.97 18.35
C PHE A 73 46.04 0.52 18.06
N ASN A 74 47.12 0.11 18.70
CA ASN A 74 47.63 -1.26 18.70
C ASN A 74 46.76 -2.14 19.61
N ILE A 75 46.35 -1.60 20.77
CA ILE A 75 45.54 -2.26 21.79
C ILE A 75 44.05 -2.22 21.41
N LYS A 76 43.37 -3.37 21.42
CA LYS A 76 41.94 -3.50 21.09
C LYS A 76 41.19 -4.22 22.20
N ILE A 77 40.11 -3.61 22.72
CA ILE A 77 39.32 -4.17 23.82
C ILE A 77 37.97 -4.71 23.28
N PRO A 78 37.74 -6.04 23.29
CA PRO A 78 36.48 -6.62 22.83
C PRO A 78 35.35 -6.51 23.87
N LYS A 79 34.09 -6.55 23.38
CA LYS A 79 32.86 -6.49 24.21
C LYS A 79 32.66 -7.66 25.19
N LYS A 80 33.42 -8.74 25.05
CA LYS A 80 33.46 -9.91 25.95
C LYS A 80 34.91 -10.36 26.11
N GLY A 81 35.30 -10.82 27.30
CA GLY A 81 36.68 -11.25 27.57
C GLY A 81 37.70 -10.11 27.56
N ALA A 82 37.30 -8.89 27.95
CA ALA A 82 38.15 -7.69 27.89
C ALA A 82 39.53 -7.87 28.55
N ILE A 83 39.56 -8.42 29.78
CA ILE A 83 40.81 -8.64 30.53
C ILE A 83 41.69 -9.71 29.88
N THR A 84 41.11 -10.85 29.47
CA THR A 84 41.88 -11.94 28.84
C THR A 84 42.42 -11.53 27.48
N SER A 85 41.61 -10.87 26.64
CA SER A 85 42.05 -10.36 25.35
C SER A 85 43.08 -9.24 25.46
N LEU A 86 42.96 -8.34 26.44
CA LEU A 86 43.99 -7.32 26.71
C LEU A 86 45.32 -7.97 27.09
N LEU A 87 45.33 -8.85 28.08
CA LEU A 87 46.56 -9.52 28.54
C LEU A 87 47.19 -10.40 27.45
N ASP A 88 46.39 -10.98 26.55
CA ASP A 88 46.90 -11.75 25.40
C ASP A 88 47.55 -10.87 24.31
N GLN A 89 47.21 -9.59 24.24
CA GLN A 89 47.88 -8.59 23.41
C GLN A 89 49.15 -8.03 24.08
N LEU A 90 49.20 -7.98 25.41
CA LEU A 90 50.34 -7.45 26.19
C LEU A 90 51.49 -8.47 26.40
N LYS A 91 51.68 -9.41 25.46
CA LYS A 91 52.77 -10.39 25.52
C LYS A 91 54.15 -9.71 25.46
N GLY A 92 55.06 -10.14 26.32
CA GLY A 92 56.37 -9.54 26.56
C GLY A 92 56.37 -8.34 27.52
N VAL A 93 55.24 -7.64 27.68
CA VAL A 93 55.13 -6.46 28.55
C VAL A 93 55.39 -6.85 30.01
N LYS A 94 56.11 -5.99 30.72
CA LYS A 94 56.38 -6.15 32.15
C LYS A 94 55.16 -5.76 32.97
N VAL A 95 54.80 -6.62 33.92
CA VAL A 95 53.69 -6.40 34.85
C VAL A 95 54.09 -6.82 36.26
N LYS A 96 53.43 -6.19 37.23
CA LYS A 96 53.48 -6.52 38.64
C LYS A 96 52.11 -7.03 39.06
N LEU A 97 52.04 -8.29 39.48
CA LEU A 97 50.83 -8.90 40.00
C LEU A 97 50.76 -8.75 41.52
N ASN A 98 49.55 -8.74 42.07
CA ASN A 98 49.30 -8.99 43.49
C ASN A 98 48.50 -10.31 43.65
N HIS A 99 49.11 -11.30 44.30
CA HIS A 99 48.55 -12.61 44.56
C HIS A 99 48.82 -12.98 46.02
N ASP A 100 47.77 -13.25 46.81
CA ASP A 100 47.84 -13.55 48.25
C ASP A 100 48.72 -12.56 49.05
N ASN A 101 48.55 -11.25 48.78
CA ASN A 101 49.34 -10.13 49.32
C ASN A 101 50.85 -10.17 48.99
N GLN A 102 51.28 -10.98 48.02
CA GLN A 102 52.64 -10.98 47.50
C GLN A 102 52.70 -10.25 46.16
N ALA A 103 53.61 -9.27 46.04
CA ALA A 103 53.90 -8.58 44.80
C ALA A 103 54.87 -9.39 43.93
N ILE A 104 54.52 -9.61 42.67
CA ILE A 104 55.25 -10.50 41.76
C ILE A 104 55.47 -9.80 40.41
N THR A 105 56.71 -9.39 40.13
CA THR A 105 57.08 -8.72 38.86
C THR A 105 57.65 -9.73 37.84
N GLY A 106 57.22 -9.63 36.59
CA GLY A 106 57.71 -10.42 35.46
C GLY A 106 57.14 -9.96 34.11
N SER A 107 57.47 -10.67 33.02
CA SER A 107 56.90 -10.41 31.69
C SER A 107 55.79 -11.41 31.36
N ILE A 108 54.69 -10.93 30.77
CA ILE A 108 53.60 -11.79 30.28
C ILE A 108 54.11 -12.69 29.14
N ILE A 109 53.81 -13.99 29.19
CA ILE A 109 53.98 -14.93 28.07
C ILE A 109 52.67 -15.09 27.30
N GLY A 110 51.54 -15.12 28.02
CA GLY A 110 50.20 -15.26 27.48
C GLY A 110 49.22 -15.76 28.53
N ILE A 111 48.02 -16.14 28.10
CA ILE A 111 47.05 -16.84 28.95
C ILE A 111 46.88 -18.27 28.44
N GLU A 112 46.86 -19.22 29.38
CA GLU A 112 46.60 -20.63 29.12
C GLU A 112 45.34 -21.07 29.87
N GLU A 113 44.51 -21.88 29.22
CA GLU A 113 43.37 -22.53 29.87
C GLU A 113 43.82 -23.87 30.45
N LEU A 114 43.84 -23.96 31.78
CA LEU A 114 44.29 -25.15 32.52
C LEU A 114 43.14 -25.78 33.32
N PRO A 115 43.04 -27.12 33.37
CA PRO A 115 41.96 -27.81 34.07
C PRO A 115 41.97 -27.53 35.57
N ILE A 116 40.77 -27.37 36.14
CA ILE A 116 40.56 -27.17 37.57
C ILE A 116 40.69 -28.54 38.27
N ALA A 117 41.60 -28.65 39.22
CA ALA A 117 41.72 -29.85 40.05
C ALA A 117 40.35 -30.20 40.68
N ASN A 118 39.94 -31.46 40.49
CA ASN A 118 38.65 -32.09 40.82
C ASN A 118 37.55 -32.08 39.73
N ASP A 119 37.71 -31.44 38.58
CA ASP A 119 36.85 -31.71 37.40
C ASP A 119 37.58 -31.48 36.07
N ASN A 120 37.71 -32.54 35.25
CA ASN A 120 38.37 -32.48 33.95
C ASN A 120 37.58 -31.71 32.88
N ASN A 121 36.28 -31.47 33.06
CA ASN A 121 35.45 -30.69 32.13
C ASN A 121 35.46 -29.18 32.41
N LEU A 122 36.08 -28.74 33.53
CA LEU A 122 36.15 -27.33 33.90
C LEU A 122 37.59 -26.81 33.75
N SER A 123 37.78 -25.91 32.80
CA SER A 123 39.04 -25.17 32.63
C SER A 123 38.94 -23.76 33.22
N ALA A 124 40.07 -23.20 33.64
CA ALA A 124 40.17 -21.81 34.08
C ALA A 124 41.34 -21.10 33.37
N PRO A 125 41.24 -19.78 33.11
CA PRO A 125 42.35 -19.01 32.59
C PRO A 125 43.44 -18.80 33.66
N TYR A 126 44.68 -19.10 33.29
CA TYR A 126 45.89 -18.79 34.05
C TYR A 126 46.77 -17.84 33.24
N LEU A 127 47.27 -16.79 33.89
CA LEU A 127 48.28 -15.90 33.32
C LEU A 127 49.66 -16.54 33.48
N ALA A 128 50.32 -16.83 32.37
CA ALA A 128 51.69 -17.34 32.36
C ALA A 128 52.68 -16.17 32.36
N ILE A 129 53.53 -16.09 33.38
CA ILE A 129 54.52 -15.02 33.54
C ILE A 129 55.93 -15.59 33.62
N TYR A 130 56.85 -14.99 32.87
CA TYR A 130 58.29 -15.19 33.01
C TYR A 130 58.85 -14.33 34.14
N THR A 131 59.43 -14.95 35.16
CA THR A 131 60.13 -14.29 36.26
C THR A 131 61.60 -14.72 36.28
N LEU A 132 62.51 -13.76 36.51
CA LEU A 132 63.95 -14.06 36.61
C LEU A 132 64.31 -14.96 37.81
N ALA A 133 63.44 -15.03 38.83
CA ALA A 133 63.69 -15.77 40.06
C ALA A 133 63.10 -17.19 40.10
N LYS A 134 62.05 -17.48 39.30
CA LYS A 134 61.36 -18.79 39.30
C LYS A 134 61.14 -19.39 37.91
N GLY A 135 61.54 -18.70 36.84
CA GLY A 135 61.22 -19.09 35.47
C GLY A 135 59.76 -18.78 35.12
N ILE A 136 59.13 -19.66 34.34
CA ILE A 136 57.72 -19.55 33.96
C ILE A 136 56.85 -19.99 35.15
N VAL A 137 55.89 -19.15 35.54
CA VAL A 137 54.92 -19.45 36.60
C VAL A 137 53.51 -19.06 36.15
N HIS A 138 52.54 -19.94 36.41
CA HIS A 138 51.13 -19.75 36.11
C HIS A 138 50.36 -19.25 37.33
N TYR A 139 49.59 -18.18 37.17
CA TYR A 139 48.70 -17.65 38.21
C TYR A 139 47.25 -17.68 37.72
N ARG A 140 46.34 -18.29 38.50
CA ARG A 140 44.91 -18.33 38.14
C ARG A 140 44.39 -16.90 38.09
N LEU A 141 43.77 -16.50 36.98
CA LEU A 141 43.40 -15.11 36.74
C LEU A 141 42.40 -14.56 37.78
N SER A 142 41.51 -15.42 38.29
CA SER A 142 40.55 -15.09 39.36
C SER A 142 41.15 -15.02 40.78
N ALA A 143 42.45 -15.32 40.94
CA ALA A 143 43.18 -15.24 42.21
C ALA A 143 44.19 -14.07 42.23
N LEU A 144 44.16 -13.22 41.20
CA LEU A 144 44.91 -11.97 41.14
C LEU A 144 44.01 -10.82 41.60
N SER A 145 44.46 -10.05 42.58
CA SER A 145 43.71 -8.88 43.10
C SER A 145 44.05 -7.59 42.37
N GLU A 146 45.26 -7.49 41.83
CA GLU A 146 45.76 -6.34 41.07
C GLU A 146 46.73 -6.82 39.97
N ILE A 147 46.67 -6.16 38.82
CA ILE A 147 47.63 -6.32 37.71
C ILE A 147 48.10 -4.92 37.30
N THR A 148 49.25 -4.49 37.81
CA THR A 148 49.87 -3.22 37.43
C THR A 148 50.73 -3.43 36.18
N ILE A 149 50.46 -2.71 35.09
CA ILE A 149 51.37 -2.65 33.92
C ILE A 149 52.55 -1.76 34.30
N GLU A 150 53.80 -2.19 34.04
CA GLU A 150 55.01 -1.40 34.36
C GLU A 150 55.52 -0.56 33.16
N ASP A 151 54.99 -0.77 31.95
CA ASP A 151 55.37 -0.03 30.74
C ASP A 151 54.52 1.24 30.55
N HIS A 152 55.18 2.40 30.55
CA HIS A 152 54.54 3.71 30.44
C HIS A 152 53.85 3.94 29.09
N SER A 153 54.42 3.44 27.99
CA SER A 153 53.83 3.62 26.65
C SER A 153 52.51 2.86 26.53
N VAL A 154 52.45 1.68 27.15
CA VAL A 154 51.22 0.86 27.22
C VAL A 154 50.18 1.50 28.13
N GLN A 155 50.58 2.11 29.25
CA GLN A 155 49.68 2.87 30.13
C GLN A 155 49.07 4.09 29.40
N GLU A 156 49.88 4.88 28.69
CA GLU A 156 49.41 6.05 27.93
C GLU A 156 48.47 5.66 26.79
N GLU A 157 48.78 4.60 26.04
CA GLU A 157 47.91 4.08 24.98
C GLU A 157 46.57 3.57 25.55
N LEU A 158 46.60 2.79 26.64
CA LEU A 158 45.39 2.25 27.28
C LEU A 158 44.51 3.35 27.88
N ASN A 159 45.08 4.35 28.55
CA ASN A 159 44.33 5.49 29.09
C ASN A 159 43.66 6.29 27.96
N SER A 160 44.41 6.59 26.89
CA SER A 160 43.89 7.31 25.72
C SER A 160 42.76 6.56 25.01
N LEU A 161 42.85 5.23 24.94
CA LEU A 161 41.80 4.34 24.41
C LEU A 161 40.53 4.38 25.29
N LEU A 162 40.69 4.32 26.61
CA LEU A 162 39.59 4.41 27.57
C LEU A 162 38.91 5.78 27.55
N ASP A 163 39.66 6.87 27.40
CA ASP A 163 39.12 8.23 27.23
C ASP A 163 38.28 8.36 25.95
N ILE A 164 38.68 7.71 24.84
CA ILE A 164 37.87 7.67 23.60
C ILE A 164 36.54 6.92 23.84
N PHE A 165 36.56 5.80 24.57
CA PHE A 165 35.33 5.10 24.95
C PHE A 165 34.45 5.92 25.91
N ALA A 166 35.03 6.54 26.94
CA ALA A 166 34.31 7.41 27.88
C ALA A 166 33.68 8.63 27.18
N ALA A 167 34.43 9.27 26.27
CA ALA A 167 33.91 10.34 25.45
C ALA A 167 32.74 9.87 24.57
N SER A 168 32.80 8.65 24.01
CA SER A 168 31.75 8.10 23.14
C SER A 168 30.37 8.03 23.78
N LEU A 169 30.29 7.82 25.10
CA LEU A 169 29.03 7.77 25.86
C LEU A 169 28.26 9.09 25.83
N ASN A 170 28.94 10.22 25.58
CA ASN A 170 28.33 11.56 25.52
C ASN A 170 28.02 12.03 24.08
N LYS A 171 28.33 11.24 23.04
CA LYS A 171 28.32 11.71 21.63
C LYS A 171 26.95 11.81 20.95
N GLY A 172 25.86 11.70 21.71
CA GLY A 172 24.51 11.93 21.18
C GLY A 172 24.31 13.36 20.64
N GLN A 173 24.99 14.35 21.21
CA GLN A 173 24.91 15.77 20.82
C GLN A 173 26.21 16.29 20.18
N LYS A 174 26.06 17.21 19.23
CA LYS A 174 27.11 17.98 18.55
C LYS A 174 26.80 19.46 18.71
N ARG A 175 27.80 20.27 19.05
CA ARG A 175 27.61 21.72 19.23
C ARG A 175 27.78 22.45 17.90
N LEU A 176 26.95 23.46 17.71
CA LEU A 176 27.06 24.47 16.67
C LEU A 176 27.31 25.83 17.35
N SER A 177 28.44 26.45 17.05
CA SER A 177 28.79 27.80 17.51
C SER A 177 28.56 28.82 16.39
N ILE A 178 27.66 29.77 16.66
CA ILE A 178 27.25 30.84 15.76
C ILE A 178 27.82 32.15 16.31
N TYR A 179 28.78 32.71 15.59
CA TYR A 179 29.48 33.93 16.01
C TYR A 179 28.72 35.15 15.50
N THR A 180 28.35 36.08 16.38
CA THR A 180 27.75 37.35 15.96
C THR A 180 28.81 38.44 15.87
N VAL A 181 28.62 39.40 14.96
CA VAL A 181 29.52 40.54 14.77
C VAL A 181 28.69 41.83 14.75
N GLY A 182 29.03 42.78 15.63
CA GLY A 182 28.29 44.04 15.73
C GLY A 182 28.64 44.82 17.00
N LYS A 183 27.76 45.76 17.40
CA LYS A 183 27.95 46.62 18.57
C LYS A 183 26.65 46.86 19.30
N GLY A 184 26.72 46.98 20.63
CA GLY A 184 25.56 47.21 21.50
C GLY A 184 24.61 46.02 21.53
N LYS A 185 23.40 46.26 22.04
CA LYS A 185 22.33 45.25 22.11
C LYS A 185 21.56 45.20 20.79
N ARG A 186 21.55 44.04 20.14
CA ARG A 186 20.89 43.78 18.86
C ARG A 186 19.85 42.68 19.03
N LYS A 187 18.67 42.80 18.39
CA LYS A 187 17.72 41.69 18.27
C LYS A 187 18.17 40.80 17.11
N ILE A 188 18.18 39.49 17.35
CA ILE A 188 18.44 38.47 16.34
C ILE A 188 17.33 37.42 16.29
N SER A 189 17.29 36.69 15.18
CA SER A 189 16.52 35.47 15.00
C SER A 189 17.39 34.40 14.34
N ILE A 190 17.31 33.17 14.84
CA ILE A 190 17.99 32.00 14.27
C ILE A 190 16.95 30.93 14.03
N ALA A 191 16.89 30.42 12.80
CA ALA A 191 15.91 29.42 12.42
C ALA A 191 16.55 28.26 11.64
N TYR A 192 16.01 27.07 11.80
CA TYR A 192 16.47 25.85 11.12
C TYR A 192 15.31 24.85 11.00
N VAL A 193 15.50 23.85 10.15
CA VAL A 193 14.60 22.71 9.95
C VAL A 193 15.34 21.43 10.34
N VAL A 194 14.67 20.55 11.09
CA VAL A 194 15.18 19.20 11.41
C VAL A 194 14.05 18.17 11.32
N ALA A 195 14.41 16.90 11.13
CA ALA A 195 13.47 15.79 11.26
C ALA A 195 12.79 15.79 12.64
N ALA A 196 11.46 15.58 12.64
CA ALA A 196 10.61 15.60 13.83
C ALA A 196 9.36 14.70 13.63
N PRO A 197 8.70 14.22 14.71
CA PRO A 197 7.50 13.41 14.58
C PRO A 197 6.37 14.13 13.83
N VAL A 198 5.64 13.36 13.01
CA VAL A 198 4.43 13.84 12.33
C VAL A 198 3.31 14.06 13.36
N TRP A 199 2.80 15.29 13.40
CA TRP A 199 1.64 15.66 14.21
C TRP A 199 0.36 14.97 13.68
N LYS A 200 -0.55 14.59 14.57
CA LYS A 200 -1.72 13.73 14.25
C LYS A 200 -3.02 14.37 14.70
N THR A 201 -4.07 14.32 13.89
CA THR A 201 -5.42 14.75 14.28
C THR A 201 -6.15 13.68 15.10
N SER A 202 -7.06 14.12 15.97
CA SER A 202 -8.03 13.30 16.68
C SER A 202 -9.31 14.10 16.92
N TYR A 203 -10.45 13.58 16.50
CA TYR A 203 -11.74 14.25 16.57
C TYR A 203 -12.69 13.61 17.59
N ARG A 204 -13.58 14.42 18.16
CA ARG A 204 -14.70 13.98 18.99
C ARG A 204 -15.97 14.61 18.43
N LEU A 205 -16.96 13.79 18.09
CA LEU A 205 -18.28 14.22 17.63
C LEU A 205 -19.31 13.93 18.72
N VAL A 206 -20.03 14.95 19.16
CA VAL A 206 -21.12 14.84 20.13
C VAL A 206 -22.44 15.13 19.43
N LEU A 207 -23.20 14.06 19.16
CA LEU A 207 -24.57 14.13 18.66
C LEU A 207 -25.53 14.48 19.81
N PRO A 208 -26.62 15.23 19.56
CA PRO A 208 -27.66 15.50 20.57
C PRO A 208 -28.44 14.23 20.95
N ASP A 209 -29.01 14.21 22.16
CA ASP A 209 -29.82 13.08 22.64
C ASP A 209 -31.10 12.89 21.81
N SER A 210 -31.31 11.67 21.29
CA SER A 210 -32.51 11.30 20.50
C SER A 210 -33.84 11.66 21.20
N GLN A 211 -33.91 11.57 22.54
CA GLN A 211 -35.13 11.90 23.31
C GLN A 211 -35.55 13.37 23.23
N SER A 212 -34.67 14.27 22.77
CA SER A 212 -35.03 15.68 22.54
C SER A 212 -35.83 15.91 21.24
N ASN A 213 -35.83 14.95 20.30
CA ASN A 213 -36.45 15.09 18.97
C ASN A 213 -37.96 14.81 18.92
N THR A 214 -38.70 14.99 20.02
CA THR A 214 -40.16 14.74 20.08
C THR A 214 -41.02 15.77 19.31
N ALA A 215 -40.40 16.72 18.60
CA ALA A 215 -41.07 17.77 17.83
C ALA A 215 -41.06 17.55 16.28
N ASN A 216 -40.00 16.98 15.72
CA ASN A 216 -39.70 17.08 14.29
C ASN A 216 -39.87 15.75 13.54
N ALA A 217 -41.11 15.34 13.29
CA ALA A 217 -41.44 14.17 12.46
C ALA A 217 -41.31 14.42 10.93
N ASN A 218 -40.79 15.58 10.52
CA ASN A 218 -40.60 15.98 9.12
C ASN A 218 -39.10 16.01 8.79
N ASN A 219 -38.62 15.02 8.04
CA ASN A 219 -37.23 14.92 7.59
C ASN A 219 -36.81 16.13 6.74
N SER A 220 -35.96 17.03 7.25
CA SER A 220 -35.17 18.01 6.47
C SER A 220 -34.17 18.82 7.29
N GLU A 221 -34.45 19.11 8.57
CA GLU A 221 -33.59 20.00 9.36
C GLU A 221 -32.30 19.29 9.83
N LYS A 222 -31.14 19.70 9.30
CA LYS A 222 -29.83 19.19 9.71
C LYS A 222 -29.62 19.45 11.21
N GLN A 223 -29.33 18.40 11.98
CA GLN A 223 -29.04 18.52 13.41
C GLN A 223 -27.71 19.24 13.62
N LEU A 224 -27.57 19.96 14.75
CA LEU A 224 -26.30 20.54 15.17
C LEU A 224 -25.60 19.58 16.14
N ALA A 225 -24.38 19.19 15.80
CA ALA A 225 -23.50 18.39 16.65
C ALA A 225 -22.19 19.12 16.90
N ILE A 226 -21.61 18.93 18.08
CA ILE A 226 -20.35 19.59 18.45
C ILE A 226 -19.19 18.74 17.93
N LEU A 227 -18.38 19.32 17.05
CA LEU A 227 -17.12 18.73 16.60
C LEU A 227 -15.96 19.41 17.32
N GLN A 228 -15.18 18.65 18.08
CA GLN A 228 -13.88 19.06 18.60
C GLN A 228 -12.76 18.37 17.82
N GLY A 229 -11.81 19.16 17.31
CA GLY A 229 -10.56 18.68 16.71
C GLY A 229 -9.37 18.97 17.63
N TRP A 230 -8.52 17.97 17.81
CA TRP A 230 -7.28 18.05 18.59
C TRP A 230 -6.10 17.59 17.74
N ALA A 231 -4.95 18.24 17.92
CA ALA A 231 -3.67 17.81 17.35
C ALA A 231 -2.76 17.25 18.45
N LEU A 232 -2.34 16.00 18.29
CA LEU A 232 -1.25 15.42 19.07
C LEU A 232 0.08 15.87 18.47
N ILE A 233 0.91 16.49 19.31
CA ILE A 233 2.26 16.98 18.98
C ILE A 233 3.28 16.41 19.96
N ASP A 234 4.51 16.19 19.50
CA ASP A 234 5.59 15.59 20.29
C ASP A 234 6.78 16.56 20.35
N ASN A 235 7.18 17.03 21.54
CA ASN A 235 8.40 17.80 21.71
C ASN A 235 9.62 16.87 21.82
N THR A 236 10.31 16.69 20.69
CA THR A 236 11.56 15.91 20.60
C THR A 236 12.85 16.75 20.62
N THR A 237 12.78 18.04 20.99
CA THR A 237 13.97 18.85 21.24
C THR A 237 14.44 18.70 22.70
N ASP A 238 15.68 19.06 22.98
CA ASP A 238 16.26 19.02 24.34
C ASP A 238 15.93 20.29 25.16
N GLU A 239 15.03 21.13 24.65
CA GLU A 239 14.56 22.41 25.22
C GLU A 239 13.05 22.38 25.50
N ASP A 240 12.63 23.03 26.59
CA ASP A 240 11.20 23.20 26.88
C ASP A 240 10.61 24.28 25.95
N TRP A 241 9.52 23.96 25.26
CA TRP A 241 8.72 24.97 24.56
C TRP A 241 7.93 25.75 25.61
N ARG A 242 8.12 27.08 25.66
CA ARG A 242 7.48 27.95 26.64
C ARG A 242 6.90 29.19 25.94
N ASN A 243 5.59 29.37 26.02
CA ASN A 243 4.84 30.46 25.37
C ASN A 243 5.17 30.56 23.85
N ILE A 244 5.27 29.42 23.16
CA ILE A 244 5.60 29.40 21.73
C ILE A 244 4.40 29.76 20.85
N LYS A 245 4.68 30.33 19.67
CA LYS A 245 3.73 30.32 18.55
C LYS A 245 3.82 28.98 17.82
N LEU A 246 2.72 28.24 17.76
CA LEU A 246 2.64 26.96 17.06
C LEU A 246 1.82 27.11 15.77
N SER A 247 2.42 26.70 14.64
CA SER A 247 1.71 26.51 13.37
C SER A 247 1.75 25.02 13.01
N LEU A 248 0.63 24.43 12.63
CA LEU A 248 0.56 23.03 12.18
C LEU A 248 0.26 23.01 10.68
N VAL A 249 1.20 22.54 9.86
CA VAL A 249 1.10 22.58 8.40
C VAL A 249 0.76 21.20 7.84
N ALA A 250 -0.29 21.20 7.02
CA ALA A 250 -0.80 20.07 6.26
C ALA A 250 -0.38 20.17 4.78
N GLY A 251 0.00 19.03 4.19
CA GLY A 251 0.44 18.90 2.79
C GLY A 251 1.84 18.27 2.64
N LEU A 252 2.24 18.07 1.38
CA LEU A 252 3.37 17.20 0.99
C LEU A 252 4.46 17.96 0.18
N PRO A 253 5.24 18.86 0.79
CA PRO A 253 6.42 19.44 0.15
C PRO A 253 7.56 18.41 0.09
N ILE A 254 8.48 18.60 -0.86
CA ILE A 254 9.61 17.68 -1.08
C ILE A 254 10.68 17.89 0.01
N SER A 255 11.04 16.82 0.72
CA SER A 255 12.16 16.78 1.67
C SER A 255 13.08 15.59 1.39
N PHE A 256 14.37 15.77 1.62
CA PHE A 256 15.40 14.74 1.42
C PHE A 256 16.62 15.00 2.32
N ILE A 257 17.27 13.92 2.75
CA ILE A 257 18.54 13.97 3.49
C ILE A 257 19.69 14.10 2.49
N HIS A 258 20.66 14.97 2.79
CA HIS A 258 21.95 15.02 2.08
C HIS A 258 23.07 15.10 3.11
N ASP A 259 24.08 14.24 2.99
CA ASP A 259 25.20 14.18 3.95
C ASP A 259 26.16 15.36 3.75
N LEU A 260 25.93 16.44 4.49
CA LEU A 260 26.78 17.64 4.56
C LEU A 260 27.79 17.58 5.73
N TYR A 261 27.52 16.74 6.73
CA TYR A 261 28.32 16.65 7.96
C TYR A 261 29.59 15.79 7.79
N THR A 262 29.53 14.67 7.06
CA THR A 262 30.68 13.74 7.00
C THR A 262 31.81 14.28 6.12
N PRO A 263 33.06 14.43 6.62
CA PRO A 263 34.18 14.87 5.80
C PRO A 263 34.52 13.84 4.69
N ARG A 264 34.25 14.22 3.42
CA ARG A 264 34.43 13.33 2.27
C ARG A 264 35.88 13.30 1.76
N PHE A 265 36.66 12.36 2.26
CA PHE A 265 38.01 12.07 1.75
C PHE A 265 37.92 11.33 0.40
N ARG A 266 38.56 11.84 -0.66
CA ARG A 266 38.89 11.02 -1.84
C ARG A 266 40.13 10.21 -1.55
N GLN A 267 40.11 8.90 -1.86
CA GLN A 267 41.35 8.14 -2.00
C GLN A 267 42.21 8.81 -3.09
N ARG A 268 43.47 9.08 -2.75
CA ARG A 268 44.47 9.53 -3.72
C ARG A 268 45.06 8.26 -4.36
N PRO A 269 45.21 8.18 -5.70
CA PRO A 269 45.90 7.06 -6.31
C PRO A 269 47.37 7.08 -5.87
N GLU A 270 47.82 6.00 -5.24
CA GLU A 270 49.25 5.79 -4.99
C GLU A 270 49.91 5.43 -6.32
N ILE A 271 50.82 6.28 -6.79
CA ILE A 271 51.65 5.97 -7.96
C ILE A 271 52.77 5.06 -7.47
N ALA A 272 52.51 3.76 -7.48
CA ALA A 272 53.53 2.75 -7.26
C ALA A 272 54.64 2.92 -8.32
N VAL A 273 55.90 3.01 -7.88
CA VAL A 273 57.04 3.06 -8.79
C VAL A 273 57.21 1.67 -9.40
N GLU A 274 57.05 1.57 -10.72
CA GLU A 274 57.20 0.30 -11.45
C GLU A 274 58.59 -0.30 -11.23
N GLN A 275 58.63 -1.45 -10.57
CA GLN A 275 59.76 -2.38 -10.63
C GLN A 275 59.35 -3.57 -11.50
N ALA A 276 60.26 -4.00 -12.39
CA ALA A 276 59.92 -4.90 -13.48
C ALA A 276 59.41 -6.28 -13.00
N PRO A 277 58.43 -6.88 -13.71
CA PRO A 277 57.76 -8.09 -13.24
C PRO A 277 58.66 -9.33 -13.32
N VAL A 278 58.77 -10.04 -12.20
CA VAL A 278 59.26 -11.44 -12.17
C VAL A 278 58.05 -12.37 -12.22
N THR A 279 57.70 -12.82 -13.41
CA THR A 279 56.55 -13.71 -13.63
C THR A 279 56.83 -15.13 -13.15
N ALA A 280 55.98 -15.66 -12.27
CA ALA A 280 55.91 -17.08 -11.94
C ALA A 280 54.71 -17.75 -12.66
N PRO A 281 54.80 -19.03 -13.06
CA PRO A 281 53.78 -19.67 -13.90
C PRO A 281 52.49 -20.03 -13.14
N PRO A 282 51.33 -20.05 -13.83
CA PRO A 282 50.06 -20.43 -13.22
C PRO A 282 49.98 -21.95 -12.97
N ILE A 283 49.44 -22.32 -11.81
CA ILE A 283 49.01 -23.69 -11.50
C ILE A 283 47.52 -23.79 -11.81
N VAL A 284 47.09 -24.84 -12.54
CA VAL A 284 45.70 -25.05 -12.93
C VAL A 284 45.33 -26.52 -12.72
N GLU A 285 44.30 -26.77 -11.90
CA GLU A 285 43.63 -28.07 -11.87
C GLU A 285 42.10 -27.93 -11.65
N ARG A 286 41.38 -29.04 -11.64
CA ARG A 286 39.96 -29.15 -12.05
C ARG A 286 38.96 -29.19 -10.89
N GLY A 287 37.70 -28.80 -11.16
CA GLY A 287 36.55 -29.12 -10.31
C GLY A 287 35.20 -28.85 -10.98
N TYR A 288 34.23 -29.75 -10.82
CA TYR A 288 32.86 -29.63 -11.35
C TYR A 288 31.89 -29.03 -10.31
N GLN A 289 30.98 -28.21 -10.81
CA GLN A 289 29.54 -28.03 -10.49
C GLN A 289 28.91 -28.44 -9.13
N THR A 290 27.96 -27.61 -8.70
CA THR A 290 27.18 -27.61 -7.45
C THR A 290 26.37 -28.87 -7.12
N ILE A 291 26.39 -29.29 -5.84
CA ILE A 291 25.28 -29.95 -5.12
C ILE A 291 25.11 -29.31 -3.72
N LEU A 292 23.88 -29.40 -3.22
CA LEU A 292 23.33 -29.00 -1.90
C LEU A 292 24.10 -29.62 -0.70
N ASP A 293 23.96 -29.18 0.56
CA ASP A 293 22.79 -29.40 1.44
C ASP A 293 22.92 -28.64 2.81
N GLU A 294 21.78 -28.43 3.50
CA GLU A 294 21.70 -28.23 4.97
C GLU A 294 21.69 -29.61 5.68
N PRO A 295 21.88 -29.74 7.02
CA PRO A 295 20.67 -29.87 7.86
C PRO A 295 20.80 -29.54 9.38
N GLU A 296 19.63 -29.36 10.04
CA GLU A 296 19.20 -29.82 11.39
C GLU A 296 20.02 -29.40 12.66
N ALA A 297 19.46 -29.04 13.83
CA ALA A 297 18.29 -29.51 14.64
C ALA A 297 18.57 -30.85 15.41
N MET A 298 17.99 -31.21 16.57
CA MET A 298 16.83 -30.76 17.37
C MET A 298 17.07 -30.96 18.92
N LEU A 299 15.99 -30.92 19.73
CA LEU A 299 15.75 -31.51 21.08
C LEU A 299 16.09 -30.62 22.32
N ASP A 300 15.19 -30.28 23.27
CA ASP A 300 13.86 -30.79 23.73
C ASP A 300 13.93 -32.09 24.58
N LEU A 301 13.22 -32.32 25.71
CA LEU A 301 12.22 -31.57 26.51
C LEU A 301 12.88 -31.01 27.83
N ALA A 302 12.37 -30.92 29.08
CA ALA A 302 11.14 -31.26 29.85
C ALA A 302 11.16 -30.53 31.25
N GLU A 303 10.29 -30.79 32.25
CA GLU A 303 8.87 -30.43 32.41
C GLU A 303 8.44 -30.54 33.92
N SER A 304 7.18 -30.18 34.26
CA SER A 304 6.37 -30.47 35.49
C SER A 304 6.52 -29.61 36.77
N ASP A 305 5.48 -29.38 37.61
CA ASP A 305 4.01 -29.17 37.40
C ASP A 305 3.30 -28.66 38.71
N THR A 306 1.99 -28.34 38.65
CA THR A 306 0.98 -28.11 39.74
C THR A 306 1.05 -26.77 40.54
N GLU A 307 -0.05 -26.13 41.00
CA GLU A 307 -1.51 -26.33 40.81
C GLU A 307 -2.33 -24.99 40.92
N VAL A 308 -3.66 -25.06 41.03
CA VAL A 308 -4.65 -24.00 40.65
C VAL A 308 -5.39 -23.36 41.84
N PHE A 309 -5.84 -22.08 41.77
CA PHE A 309 -7.16 -21.66 42.31
C PHE A 309 -7.73 -20.31 41.81
N ALA A 310 -8.99 -20.36 41.32
CA ALA A 310 -10.08 -19.36 41.27
C ALA A 310 -9.89 -17.86 40.87
N ALA A 311 -10.95 -17.32 40.25
CA ALA A 311 -11.21 -15.89 40.05
C ALA A 311 -12.56 -15.48 40.68
N ALA A 312 -12.68 -14.23 41.15
CA ALA A 312 -13.94 -13.59 41.54
C ALA A 312 -13.81 -12.06 41.51
N ALA A 313 -14.93 -11.35 41.33
CA ALA A 313 -14.99 -9.89 41.29
C ALA A 313 -15.46 -9.25 42.61
N ALA A 314 -15.29 -7.94 42.75
CA ALA A 314 -15.93 -7.12 43.77
C ALA A 314 -16.31 -5.75 43.20
N GLU A 315 -17.54 -5.29 43.48
CA GLU A 315 -18.06 -3.98 43.07
C GLU A 315 -17.90 -2.93 44.21
N PRO A 316 -18.73 -1.86 44.36
CA PRO A 316 -18.22 -0.51 44.16
C PRO A 316 -18.18 0.34 45.43
N ILE A 317 -17.34 1.37 45.42
CA ILE A 317 -17.33 2.39 46.48
C ILE A 317 -18.42 3.43 46.19
N THR A 318 -19.36 3.60 47.12
CA THR A 318 -20.47 4.54 46.99
C THR A 318 -20.00 6.00 47.04
N VAL A 319 -20.42 6.77 46.03
CA VAL A 319 -20.03 8.18 45.85
C VAL A 319 -20.90 9.10 46.70
N GLY A 320 -20.29 10.00 47.47
CA GLY A 320 -21.00 11.09 48.16
C GLY A 320 -21.54 12.11 47.15
N ALA A 321 -22.77 12.61 47.37
CA ALA A 321 -23.52 13.36 46.38
C ALA A 321 -22.77 14.56 45.77
N ALA A 322 -22.37 14.41 44.50
CA ALA A 322 -21.86 15.49 43.66
C ALA A 322 -23.00 16.45 43.26
N PRO A 323 -22.70 17.72 42.90
CA PRO A 323 -23.68 18.58 42.25
C PRO A 323 -24.18 17.94 40.95
N THR A 324 -25.42 18.27 40.55
CA THR A 324 -26.06 17.75 39.33
C THR A 324 -25.12 17.94 38.12
N PRO A 325 -24.72 16.87 37.42
CA PRO A 325 -23.75 16.97 36.35
C PRO A 325 -24.32 17.82 35.21
N LEU A 326 -23.46 18.70 34.66
CA LEU A 326 -23.70 19.29 33.34
C LEU A 326 -23.66 18.14 32.32
N SER A 327 -24.73 18.01 31.52
CA SER A 327 -24.73 17.06 30.40
C SER A 327 -23.56 17.37 29.48
N ARG A 328 -22.95 16.34 28.91
CA ARG A 328 -21.63 16.48 28.26
C ARG A 328 -21.66 17.42 27.06
N ALA A 329 -22.80 17.52 26.36
CA ALA A 329 -23.02 18.56 25.35
C ALA A 329 -22.82 19.99 25.92
N LYS A 330 -23.44 20.33 27.06
CA LYS A 330 -23.29 21.63 27.71
C LYS A 330 -21.89 21.85 28.29
N ALA A 331 -21.23 20.78 28.73
CA ALA A 331 -19.83 20.85 29.15
C ALA A 331 -18.88 21.11 27.95
N PHE A 332 -19.20 20.57 26.76
CA PHE A 332 -18.49 20.83 25.51
C PHE A 332 -18.77 22.24 24.94
N GLU A 333 -20.00 22.75 25.06
CA GLU A 333 -20.32 24.16 24.74
C GLU A 333 -19.55 25.15 25.64
N GLN A 334 -19.27 24.75 26.88
CA GLN A 334 -18.57 25.56 27.89
C GLN A 334 -17.04 25.35 27.90
N SER A 335 -16.51 24.39 27.16
CA SER A 335 -15.05 24.22 27.04
C SER A 335 -14.42 25.28 26.13
N ILE A 336 -13.15 25.60 26.44
CA ILE A 336 -12.24 26.59 25.84
C ILE A 336 -12.71 27.18 24.50
N ASN A 337 -12.87 28.51 24.46
CA ASN A 337 -13.09 29.25 23.22
C ASN A 337 -11.81 29.24 22.35
N ILE A 338 -11.74 28.30 21.39
CA ILE A 338 -10.60 28.13 20.49
C ILE A 338 -10.68 29.19 19.38
N GLN A 339 -9.57 29.91 19.20
CA GLN A 339 -9.35 30.74 18.02
C GLN A 339 -8.14 30.15 17.27
N THR A 340 -8.40 29.69 16.04
CA THR A 340 -7.38 29.17 15.12
C THR A 340 -7.49 29.97 13.84
N GLN A 341 -6.37 30.50 13.37
CA GLN A 341 -6.35 31.20 12.08
C GLN A 341 -5.97 30.22 10.97
N HIS A 342 -6.63 30.35 9.82
CA HIS A 342 -6.31 29.61 8.60
C HIS A 342 -5.35 30.43 7.74
N GLN A 343 -4.33 29.78 7.16
CA GLN A 343 -3.61 30.36 6.03
C GLN A 343 -3.44 29.30 4.93
N GLU A 344 -3.97 29.62 3.74
CA GLU A 344 -3.69 28.88 2.51
C GLU A 344 -2.43 29.41 1.84
N MET A 345 -1.54 28.50 1.44
CA MET A 345 -0.26 28.80 0.79
C MET A 345 -0.05 27.87 -0.42
N GLY A 346 -0.93 27.99 -1.41
CA GLY A 346 -1.02 27.05 -2.54
C GLY A 346 -1.71 25.76 -2.10
N ASP A 347 -1.10 24.60 -2.39
CA ASP A 347 -1.62 23.28 -1.97
C ASP A 347 -1.38 22.95 -0.48
N LEU A 348 -0.81 23.91 0.29
CA LEU A 348 -0.52 23.80 1.72
C LEU A 348 -1.52 24.63 2.53
N PHE A 349 -1.96 24.11 3.67
CA PHE A 349 -2.78 24.85 4.63
C PHE A 349 -2.23 24.73 6.05
N SER A 350 -2.39 25.79 6.85
CA SER A 350 -1.96 25.84 8.25
C SER A 350 -3.11 26.02 9.25
N TYR A 351 -2.96 25.38 10.41
CA TYR A 351 -3.66 25.75 11.63
C TYR A 351 -2.70 26.60 12.47
N ASP A 352 -2.92 27.91 12.52
CA ASP A 352 -2.14 28.82 13.36
C ASP A 352 -2.83 28.98 14.71
N ILE A 353 -2.18 28.43 15.74
CA ILE A 353 -2.72 28.37 17.11
C ILE A 353 -2.48 29.73 17.77
N THR A 354 -3.56 30.47 18.01
CA THR A 354 -3.47 31.84 18.55
C THR A 354 -3.12 31.90 20.03
N GLN A 355 -3.45 30.83 20.78
CA GLN A 355 -3.11 30.68 22.19
C GLN A 355 -1.67 30.14 22.32
N PRO A 356 -0.80 30.73 23.18
CA PRO A 356 0.56 30.23 23.36
C PRO A 356 0.58 28.78 23.89
N VAL A 357 1.53 27.98 23.41
CA VAL A 357 1.66 26.57 23.81
C VAL A 357 2.91 26.37 24.68
N ASP A 358 2.76 25.54 25.72
CA ASP A 358 3.84 25.07 26.60
C ASP A 358 3.98 23.55 26.46
N VAL A 359 5.19 23.04 26.22
CA VAL A 359 5.50 21.59 26.17
C VAL A 359 6.92 21.34 26.70
N GLU A 360 7.06 20.64 27.83
CA GLU A 360 8.38 20.23 28.33
C GLU A 360 9.10 19.33 27.30
N ARG A 361 10.44 19.35 27.32
CA ARG A 361 11.24 18.43 26.49
C ARG A 361 10.89 16.95 26.72
N GLY A 362 10.80 16.18 25.63
CA GLY A 362 10.47 14.75 25.69
C GLY A 362 9.02 14.45 26.09
N ARG A 363 8.10 15.43 25.99
CA ARG A 363 6.67 15.25 26.24
C ARG A 363 5.85 15.40 24.97
N SER A 364 4.70 14.73 24.96
CA SER A 364 3.63 14.96 24.00
C SER A 364 2.57 15.91 24.59
N ALA A 365 1.90 16.67 23.74
CA ALA A 365 0.77 17.52 24.11
C ALA A 365 -0.41 17.32 23.14
N LEU A 366 -1.63 17.49 23.65
CA LEU A 366 -2.85 17.57 22.85
C LEU A 366 -3.26 19.05 22.77
N VAL A 367 -3.03 19.67 21.62
CA VAL A 367 -3.40 21.07 21.36
C VAL A 367 -4.78 21.11 20.70
N PRO A 368 -5.74 21.89 21.21
CA PRO A 368 -7.03 22.04 20.58
C PRO A 368 -6.92 22.88 19.30
N ILE A 369 -7.44 22.36 18.17
CA ILE A 369 -7.35 23.02 16.85
C ILE A 369 -8.71 23.47 16.30
N LEU A 370 -9.81 22.95 16.84
CA LEU A 370 -11.18 23.28 16.42
C LEU A 370 -12.18 22.94 17.54
N GLN A 371 -13.17 23.80 17.76
CA GLN A 371 -14.44 23.46 18.41
C GLN A 371 -15.53 24.26 17.68
N THR A 372 -16.48 23.57 17.05
CA THR A 372 -17.58 24.23 16.33
C THR A 372 -18.82 23.36 16.25
N ASN A 373 -19.96 23.98 15.96
CA ASN A 373 -21.22 23.30 15.69
C ASN A 373 -21.29 22.93 14.20
N MET A 374 -21.20 21.64 13.90
CA MET A 374 -21.33 21.11 12.55
C MET A 374 -22.77 20.68 12.26
N ALA A 375 -23.18 20.83 11.01
CA ALA A 375 -24.47 20.34 10.53
C ALA A 375 -24.34 18.86 10.13
N VAL A 376 -25.17 18.01 10.76
CA VAL A 376 -25.11 16.55 10.62
C VAL A 376 -26.49 15.95 10.38
N ASN A 377 -26.54 14.86 9.60
CA ASN A 377 -27.70 13.98 9.51
C ASN A 377 -27.30 12.57 9.97
N LYS A 378 -28.06 11.98 10.90
CA LYS A 378 -27.92 10.56 11.28
C LYS A 378 -28.57 9.70 10.19
N ILE A 379 -27.80 8.81 9.56
CA ILE A 379 -28.22 8.00 8.41
C ILE A 379 -27.73 6.56 8.56
N LEU A 380 -28.37 5.64 7.83
CA LEU A 380 -27.87 4.28 7.65
C LEU A 380 -27.15 4.22 6.31
N PHE A 381 -25.97 3.62 6.25
CA PHE A 381 -25.18 3.49 5.02
C PHE A 381 -24.94 2.03 4.69
N PHE A 382 -25.27 1.60 3.47
CA PHE A 382 -25.06 0.24 3.01
C PHE A 382 -24.25 0.20 1.71
N ASN A 383 -23.17 -0.56 1.74
CA ASN A 383 -22.37 -0.92 0.58
C ASN A 383 -22.10 -2.43 0.69
N ALA A 384 -22.60 -3.19 -0.27
CA ALA A 384 -22.59 -4.67 -0.21
C ALA A 384 -21.18 -5.28 -0.23
N ASP A 385 -20.20 -4.55 -0.76
CA ASP A 385 -18.82 -5.00 -0.90
C ASP A 385 -17.99 -4.70 0.37
N ILE A 386 -18.51 -3.81 1.25
CA ILE A 386 -17.99 -3.59 2.62
C ILE A 386 -18.72 -4.50 3.63
N ARG A 387 -20.05 -4.59 3.54
CA ARG A 387 -20.87 -5.47 4.38
C ARG A 387 -22.16 -5.86 3.66
N ASP A 388 -22.39 -7.16 3.55
CA ASP A 388 -23.46 -7.77 2.75
C ASP A 388 -24.84 -7.87 3.45
N ILE A 389 -24.86 -7.89 4.80
CA ILE A 389 -26.08 -8.19 5.59
C ILE A 389 -26.71 -6.98 6.31
N ASN A 390 -25.91 -6.09 6.93
CA ASN A 390 -26.44 -4.96 7.71
C ASN A 390 -25.84 -3.63 7.24
N PRO A 391 -26.59 -2.52 7.25
CA PRO A 391 -26.02 -1.19 7.09
C PRO A 391 -25.17 -0.79 8.30
N MET A 392 -24.38 0.26 8.12
CA MET A 392 -23.64 0.93 9.17
C MET A 392 -24.38 2.20 9.61
N SER A 393 -24.59 2.35 10.91
CA SER A 393 -25.05 3.60 11.50
C SER A 393 -23.96 4.66 11.31
N SER A 394 -24.35 5.75 10.67
CA SER A 394 -23.43 6.70 10.01
C SER A 394 -23.89 8.14 10.21
N VAL A 395 -22.96 9.09 10.02
CA VAL A 395 -23.26 10.52 10.01
C VAL A 395 -22.91 11.09 8.63
N PHE A 396 -23.86 11.77 7.99
CA PHE A 396 -23.57 12.65 6.87
C PHE A 396 -23.18 14.01 7.44
N LEU A 397 -21.89 14.33 7.40
CA LEU A 397 -21.28 15.55 7.97
C LEU A 397 -21.03 16.58 6.86
N GLN A 398 -21.39 17.84 7.10
CA GLN A 398 -20.94 18.98 6.28
C GLN A 398 -19.90 19.81 7.04
N ASN A 399 -18.71 20.03 6.45
CA ASN A 399 -17.72 20.93 7.03
C ASN A 399 -18.13 22.39 6.81
N ARG A 400 -18.73 23.00 7.84
CA ARG A 400 -19.12 24.43 7.86
C ARG A 400 -18.10 25.33 8.56
N SER A 401 -16.87 24.86 8.77
CA SER A 401 -15.79 25.68 9.33
C SER A 401 -14.95 26.30 8.23
N GLU A 402 -14.32 27.45 8.51
CA GLU A 402 -13.36 28.11 7.62
C GLU A 402 -12.04 27.34 7.46
N LEU A 403 -11.91 26.17 8.11
CA LEU A 403 -10.73 25.30 8.09
C LEU A 403 -11.00 24.07 7.21
N THR A 404 -10.01 23.68 6.42
CA THR A 404 -9.93 22.28 5.98
C THR A 404 -9.70 21.39 7.21
N LEU A 405 -10.47 20.30 7.35
CA LEU A 405 -10.28 19.29 8.39
C LEU A 405 -9.29 18.23 7.88
N GLU A 406 -8.31 17.85 8.68
CA GLU A 406 -7.30 16.86 8.30
C GLU A 406 -7.67 15.43 8.71
N GLY A 407 -7.58 14.49 7.78
CA GLY A 407 -8.02 13.12 8.00
C GLY A 407 -7.36 12.45 9.22
N GLY A 408 -8.19 11.74 10.00
CA GLY A 408 -7.80 11.15 11.29
C GLY A 408 -8.97 10.51 12.04
N PRO A 409 -8.71 9.78 13.14
CA PRO A 409 -9.74 9.06 13.89
C PRO A 409 -10.75 10.02 14.56
N ILE A 410 -12.03 9.64 14.51
CA ILE A 410 -13.14 10.38 15.11
C ILE A 410 -13.95 9.48 16.04
N THR A 411 -14.00 9.83 17.33
CA THR A 411 -14.83 9.15 18.32
C THR A 411 -16.24 9.76 18.32
N VAL A 412 -17.27 8.93 18.16
CA VAL A 412 -18.66 9.35 18.03
C VAL A 412 -19.45 8.99 19.29
N PHE A 413 -20.24 9.95 19.76
CA PHE A 413 -21.05 9.84 20.96
C PHE A 413 -22.45 10.41 20.73
N GLU A 414 -23.44 9.88 21.46
CA GLU A 414 -24.83 10.35 21.45
C GLU A 414 -25.24 10.73 22.89
N GLY A 415 -25.43 12.03 23.14
CA GLY A 415 -25.58 12.57 24.48
C GLY A 415 -24.34 12.33 25.34
N ASP A 416 -24.48 11.55 26.41
CA ASP A 416 -23.40 11.13 27.29
C ASP A 416 -22.81 9.74 26.91
N ASN A 417 -23.39 9.04 25.94
CA ASN A 417 -23.04 7.65 25.59
C ASN A 417 -22.00 7.56 24.46
N TYR A 418 -21.05 6.63 24.56
CA TYR A 418 -20.19 6.22 23.44
C TYR A 418 -20.99 5.33 22.47
N VAL A 419 -20.97 5.65 21.18
CA VAL A 419 -21.70 4.89 20.14
C VAL A 419 -20.80 4.31 19.05
N GLY A 420 -19.53 4.71 18.98
CA GLY A 420 -18.55 4.10 18.08
C GLY A 420 -17.37 5.00 17.72
N GLU A 421 -16.57 4.51 16.77
CA GLU A 421 -15.39 5.19 16.23
C GLU A 421 -15.37 5.03 14.71
N ALA A 422 -14.84 6.05 14.02
CA ALA A 422 -14.70 6.06 12.57
C ALA A 422 -13.39 6.74 12.14
N MET A 423 -13.14 6.78 10.83
CA MET A 423 -12.05 7.55 10.23
C MET A 423 -12.63 8.73 9.45
N LEU A 424 -12.20 9.95 9.78
CA LEU A 424 -12.52 11.15 9.03
C LEU A 424 -11.58 11.27 7.82
N GLY A 425 -12.08 11.63 6.65
CA GLY A 425 -11.26 12.01 5.50
C GLY A 425 -10.74 13.45 5.63
N THR A 426 -9.84 13.88 4.73
CA THR A 426 -9.46 15.30 4.67
C THR A 426 -10.58 16.09 3.98
N MET A 427 -11.36 16.86 4.76
CA MET A 427 -12.55 17.58 4.29
C MET A 427 -12.26 19.07 4.12
N LYS A 428 -12.31 19.58 2.89
CA LYS A 428 -12.24 21.04 2.63
C LYS A 428 -13.48 21.77 3.16
N THR A 429 -13.42 23.10 3.24
CA THR A 429 -14.58 23.96 3.51
C THR A 429 -15.75 23.60 2.58
N ASP A 430 -16.97 23.62 3.13
CA ASP A 430 -18.25 23.26 2.49
C ASP A 430 -18.40 21.82 1.96
N SER A 431 -17.34 20.99 1.99
CA SER A 431 -17.43 19.58 1.58
C SER A 431 -18.28 18.73 2.54
N GLU A 432 -18.87 17.67 2.00
CA GLU A 432 -19.74 16.73 2.72
C GLU A 432 -19.16 15.31 2.66
N GLN A 433 -19.30 14.53 3.75
CA GLN A 433 -18.78 13.15 3.82
C GLN A 433 -19.69 12.25 4.67
N VAL A 434 -19.88 10.99 4.24
CA VAL A 434 -20.48 9.92 5.04
C VAL A 434 -19.43 9.31 5.97
N ILE A 435 -19.74 9.24 7.26
CA ILE A 435 -18.87 8.74 8.33
C ILE A 435 -19.57 7.56 9.05
N PRO A 436 -19.29 6.30 8.66
CA PRO A 436 -19.82 5.12 9.35
C PRO A 436 -19.06 4.85 10.65
N TYR A 437 -19.78 4.70 11.77
CA TYR A 437 -19.18 4.56 13.13
C TYR A 437 -19.62 3.30 13.89
N SER A 438 -20.70 2.63 13.47
CA SER A 438 -21.16 1.37 14.08
C SER A 438 -22.01 0.54 13.10
N VAL A 439 -22.31 -0.72 13.42
CA VAL A 439 -23.17 -1.59 12.59
C VAL A 439 -24.60 -1.56 13.14
N GLU A 440 -25.58 -1.31 12.27
CA GLU A 440 -26.99 -1.30 12.65
C GLU A 440 -27.59 -2.71 12.58
N LEU A 441 -27.60 -3.40 13.72
CA LEU A 441 -28.14 -4.76 13.83
C LEU A 441 -29.68 -4.80 13.71
N GLY A 442 -30.36 -3.69 13.93
CA GLY A 442 -31.81 -3.56 13.80
C GLY A 442 -32.32 -3.56 12.35
N VAL A 443 -31.44 -3.48 11.36
CA VAL A 443 -31.78 -3.52 9.92
C VAL A 443 -31.01 -4.64 9.22
N THR A 444 -31.71 -5.42 8.40
CA THR A 444 -31.13 -6.49 7.57
C THR A 444 -31.46 -6.23 6.11
N ILE A 445 -30.45 -6.35 5.24
CA ILE A 445 -30.55 -6.14 3.80
C ILE A 445 -30.20 -7.45 3.09
N ARG A 446 -30.91 -7.75 2.00
CA ARG A 446 -30.63 -8.91 1.14
C ARG A 446 -30.63 -8.48 -0.33
N LYS A 447 -29.48 -8.64 -1.00
CA LYS A 447 -29.29 -8.41 -2.43
C LYS A 447 -29.70 -9.66 -3.22
N LYS A 448 -30.52 -9.50 -4.25
CA LYS A 448 -30.91 -10.54 -5.22
C LYS A 448 -30.79 -9.98 -6.63
N ILE A 449 -29.87 -10.53 -7.42
CA ILE A 449 -29.68 -10.14 -8.82
C ILE A 449 -30.59 -11.01 -9.70
N THR A 450 -31.29 -10.38 -10.64
CA THR A 450 -32.14 -11.04 -11.65
C THR A 450 -31.91 -10.37 -13.01
N THR A 451 -31.46 -11.12 -14.01
CA THR A 451 -31.35 -10.60 -15.39
C THR A 451 -32.68 -10.77 -16.11
N SER A 452 -33.12 -9.76 -16.85
CA SER A 452 -34.30 -9.81 -17.73
C SER A 452 -33.95 -9.24 -19.11
N GLU A 453 -34.18 -10.01 -20.17
CA GLU A 453 -33.91 -9.57 -21.54
C GLU A 453 -35.18 -8.99 -22.17
N ARG A 454 -35.13 -7.72 -22.57
CA ARG A 454 -36.20 -7.02 -23.30
C ARG A 454 -35.75 -6.72 -24.73
N PHE A 455 -36.19 -7.55 -25.67
CA PHE A 455 -35.92 -7.38 -27.09
C PHE A 455 -36.77 -6.23 -27.68
N TYR A 456 -36.14 -5.30 -28.39
CA TYR A 456 -36.83 -4.24 -29.13
C TYR A 456 -36.16 -4.10 -30.51
N THR A 457 -36.76 -4.69 -31.54
CA THR A 457 -36.11 -4.78 -32.85
C THR A 457 -36.45 -3.60 -33.74
N GLN A 458 -35.42 -2.80 -34.05
CA GLN A 458 -35.38 -1.95 -35.23
C GLN A 458 -34.57 -2.66 -36.34
N ALA A 459 -35.19 -3.65 -36.99
CA ALA A 459 -34.53 -4.44 -38.02
C ALA A 459 -34.21 -3.57 -39.25
N THR A 460 -32.95 -3.20 -39.41
CA THR A 460 -32.48 -2.42 -40.56
C THR A 460 -31.78 -3.34 -41.55
N ASN A 461 -32.32 -3.48 -42.77
CA ASN A 461 -31.62 -4.17 -43.85
C ASN A 461 -30.40 -3.34 -44.28
N LYS A 462 -29.20 -3.82 -43.94
CA LYS A 462 -27.92 -3.30 -44.46
C LYS A 462 -27.12 -4.48 -44.98
N GLN A 463 -27.14 -4.66 -46.31
CA GLN A 463 -26.27 -5.60 -47.04
C GLN A 463 -26.27 -7.02 -46.46
N GLN A 464 -27.37 -7.77 -46.70
CA GLN A 464 -27.52 -9.19 -46.32
C GLN A 464 -27.51 -9.48 -44.80
N LEU A 465 -27.58 -8.44 -43.95
CA LEU A 465 -27.67 -8.55 -42.49
C LEU A 465 -28.99 -8.01 -41.94
N ILE A 466 -29.54 -8.71 -40.94
CA ILE A 466 -30.54 -8.18 -40.01
C ILE A 466 -29.78 -7.73 -38.76
N ILE A 467 -29.83 -6.45 -38.43
CA ILE A 467 -29.36 -5.96 -37.13
C ILE A 467 -30.53 -6.06 -36.13
N ARG A 468 -30.37 -6.88 -35.09
CA ARG A 468 -31.28 -6.95 -33.95
C ARG A 468 -30.69 -6.07 -32.83
N HIS A 469 -31.49 -5.13 -32.33
CA HIS A 469 -31.21 -4.41 -31.09
C HIS A 469 -31.96 -5.08 -29.93
N TYR A 470 -31.37 -5.04 -28.74
CA TYR A 470 -32.00 -5.53 -27.51
C TYR A 470 -31.47 -4.82 -26.27
N ARG A 471 -32.29 -4.82 -25.23
CA ARG A 471 -32.01 -4.20 -23.92
C ARG A 471 -31.89 -5.33 -22.90
N GLU A 472 -30.69 -5.58 -22.41
CA GLU A 472 -30.50 -6.42 -21.22
C GLU A 472 -30.74 -5.53 -19.99
N GLU A 473 -31.76 -5.86 -19.20
CA GLU A 473 -32.07 -5.19 -17.93
C GLU A 473 -31.54 -6.05 -16.79
N TYR A 474 -30.51 -5.55 -16.10
CA TYR A 474 -29.94 -6.21 -14.94
C TYR A 474 -30.60 -5.62 -13.70
N MET A 475 -31.50 -6.39 -13.09
CA MET A 475 -32.33 -5.94 -11.98
C MET A 475 -31.73 -6.42 -10.66
N THR A 476 -31.26 -5.49 -9.83
CA THR A 476 -30.82 -5.80 -8.46
C THR A 476 -31.92 -5.41 -7.49
N GLU A 477 -32.59 -6.43 -6.94
CA GLU A 477 -33.58 -6.28 -5.87
C GLU A 477 -32.88 -6.28 -4.51
N TYR A 478 -33.16 -5.25 -3.72
CA TYR A 478 -32.70 -5.07 -2.34
C TYR A 478 -33.90 -5.16 -1.39
N THR A 479 -34.06 -6.30 -0.73
CA THR A 479 -35.03 -6.45 0.35
C THR A 479 -34.43 -5.90 1.63
N VAL A 480 -34.98 -4.82 2.17
CA VAL A 480 -34.54 -4.13 3.39
C VAL A 480 -35.60 -4.34 4.47
N ALA A 481 -35.26 -5.04 5.56
CA ALA A 481 -36.14 -5.28 6.69
C ALA A 481 -35.66 -4.50 7.92
N SER A 482 -36.50 -3.63 8.46
CA SER A 482 -36.25 -2.84 9.67
C SER A 482 -37.01 -3.39 10.88
N THR A 483 -36.34 -3.42 12.03
CA THR A 483 -36.94 -3.66 13.35
C THR A 483 -36.91 -2.42 14.26
N LEU A 484 -36.36 -1.30 13.76
CA LEU A 484 -36.18 -0.05 14.48
C LEU A 484 -37.53 0.54 14.94
N ASN A 485 -37.53 1.18 16.12
CA ASN A 485 -38.70 1.88 16.67
C ASN A 485 -39.02 3.20 15.96
N GLU A 486 -38.02 3.79 15.31
CA GLU A 486 -38.10 5.08 14.62
C GLU A 486 -37.87 4.87 13.12
N ALA A 487 -38.30 5.82 12.29
CA ALA A 487 -37.99 5.82 10.86
C ALA A 487 -36.54 6.27 10.64
N ALA A 488 -35.89 5.73 9.62
CA ALA A 488 -34.51 6.05 9.25
C ALA A 488 -34.40 6.36 7.76
N THR A 489 -33.28 6.93 7.34
CA THR A 489 -32.92 7.08 5.93
C THR A 489 -31.74 6.16 5.61
N LEU A 490 -31.92 5.31 4.60
CA LEU A 490 -30.89 4.40 4.08
C LEU A 490 -30.25 5.02 2.84
N TYR A 491 -28.92 5.16 2.89
CA TYR A 491 -28.06 5.50 1.77
C TYR A 491 -27.49 4.20 1.22
N LEU A 492 -27.86 3.85 -0.01
CA LEU A 492 -27.45 2.62 -0.69
C LEU A 492 -26.43 2.92 -1.78
N ASP A 493 -25.20 2.41 -1.62
CA ASP A 493 -24.19 2.41 -2.67
C ASP A 493 -24.33 1.13 -3.52
N HIS A 494 -24.59 1.31 -4.82
CA HIS A 494 -24.71 0.26 -5.83
C HIS A 494 -23.56 0.39 -6.84
N PRO A 495 -22.69 -0.65 -7.01
CA PRO A 495 -21.52 -0.55 -7.88
C PRO A 495 -21.92 -0.47 -9.36
N PHE A 496 -21.11 0.20 -10.17
CA PHE A 496 -21.32 0.32 -11.62
C PHE A 496 -21.11 -1.01 -12.36
N SER A 497 -22.12 -1.51 -13.07
CA SER A 497 -21.98 -2.58 -14.07
C SER A 497 -22.23 -2.06 -15.50
N TYR A 498 -23.32 -1.32 -15.71
CA TYR A 498 -23.79 -0.81 -17.01
C TYR A 498 -24.35 0.63 -16.90
N GLU A 499 -25.25 1.05 -17.80
CA GLU A 499 -25.91 2.37 -17.71
C GLU A 499 -27.11 2.28 -16.75
N LEU A 500 -27.28 3.20 -15.80
CA LEU A 500 -28.48 3.23 -14.95
C LEU A 500 -29.73 3.53 -15.80
N ASN A 501 -30.87 2.90 -15.49
CA ASN A 501 -32.12 3.21 -16.19
C ASN A 501 -32.57 4.66 -15.95
N GLU A 502 -33.08 5.28 -17.01
CA GLU A 502 -33.45 6.71 -17.07
C GLU A 502 -34.62 7.09 -16.12
N ASP A 503 -35.38 6.11 -15.63
CA ASP A 503 -36.55 6.28 -14.74
C ASP A 503 -36.21 6.14 -13.23
N THR A 504 -35.13 6.78 -12.72
CA THR A 504 -34.65 6.55 -11.33
C THR A 504 -34.55 7.85 -10.50
N ASP A 505 -35.67 8.31 -9.93
CA ASP A 505 -35.77 9.56 -9.16
C ASP A 505 -35.01 9.58 -7.80
N ASP A 506 -34.73 8.41 -7.21
CA ASP A 506 -34.10 8.31 -5.87
C ASP A 506 -32.56 8.45 -5.88
N LEU A 507 -31.94 8.70 -7.03
CA LEU A 507 -30.49 8.90 -7.17
C LEU A 507 -30.07 10.27 -6.62
N ILE A 508 -29.14 10.29 -5.65
CA ILE A 508 -28.66 11.54 -5.03
C ILE A 508 -27.20 11.90 -5.36
N GLU A 509 -26.35 10.91 -5.63
CA GLU A 509 -24.92 11.12 -5.88
C GLU A 509 -24.36 10.01 -6.77
N THR A 510 -23.41 10.35 -7.64
CA THR A 510 -22.63 9.41 -8.44
C THR A 510 -21.17 9.55 -8.04
N THR A 511 -20.61 8.51 -7.43
CA THR A 511 -19.21 8.47 -6.95
C THR A 511 -18.29 7.90 -8.04
N ASP A 512 -17.00 7.70 -7.76
CA ASP A 512 -16.05 7.08 -8.70
C ASP A 512 -16.43 5.65 -9.14
N ASN A 513 -17.19 4.91 -8.31
CA ASN A 513 -17.48 3.48 -8.55
C ASN A 513 -18.94 3.05 -8.22
N TYR A 514 -19.74 3.90 -7.58
CA TYR A 514 -21.08 3.58 -7.08
C TYR A 514 -22.09 4.69 -7.35
N TRP A 515 -23.32 4.31 -7.73
CA TRP A 515 -24.50 5.16 -7.60
C TRP A 515 -25.00 5.10 -6.16
N ARG A 516 -25.36 6.25 -5.60
CA ARG A 516 -25.84 6.39 -4.23
C ARG A 516 -27.30 6.81 -4.23
N PHE A 517 -28.15 5.94 -3.69
CA PHE A 517 -29.61 6.12 -3.62
C PHE A 517 -30.05 6.52 -2.22
N HIS A 518 -31.03 7.43 -2.14
CA HIS A 518 -31.69 7.84 -0.90
C HIS A 518 -33.00 7.08 -0.73
N ILE A 519 -33.08 6.18 0.26
CA ILE A 519 -34.22 5.30 0.48
C ILE A 519 -34.83 5.58 1.86
N PRO A 520 -36.09 6.09 1.94
CA PRO A 520 -36.77 6.24 3.23
C PRO A 520 -37.15 4.86 3.80
N LEU A 521 -36.79 4.60 5.05
CA LEU A 521 -37.00 3.31 5.73
C LEU A 521 -37.94 3.49 6.95
N PRO A 522 -39.24 3.16 6.84
CA PRO A 522 -40.18 3.30 7.95
C PRO A 522 -39.88 2.37 9.13
N ALA A 523 -40.28 2.80 10.34
CA ALA A 523 -40.16 2.02 11.56
C ALA A 523 -40.86 0.65 11.43
N LYS A 524 -40.18 -0.43 11.81
CA LYS A 524 -40.68 -1.82 11.84
C LYS A 524 -41.30 -2.35 10.54
N GLN A 525 -40.87 -1.84 9.38
CA GLN A 525 -41.35 -2.28 8.07
C GLN A 525 -40.27 -2.97 7.24
N GLN A 526 -40.71 -3.75 6.26
CA GLN A 526 -39.87 -4.26 5.16
C GLN A 526 -40.23 -3.50 3.89
N ILE A 527 -39.22 -3.07 3.14
CA ILE A 527 -39.34 -2.48 1.80
C ILE A 527 -38.50 -3.30 0.81
N ASN A 528 -38.93 -3.34 -0.45
CA ASN A 528 -38.11 -3.84 -1.54
C ASN A 528 -37.75 -2.64 -2.42
N TYR A 529 -36.46 -2.37 -2.57
CA TYR A 529 -35.93 -1.38 -3.50
C TYR A 529 -35.33 -2.08 -4.72
N GLN A 530 -35.40 -1.48 -5.90
CA GLN A 530 -34.93 -2.09 -7.14
C GLN A 530 -34.07 -1.11 -7.92
N VAL A 531 -32.81 -1.48 -8.15
CA VAL A 531 -31.97 -0.81 -9.14
C VAL A 531 -32.06 -1.57 -10.46
N VAL A 532 -32.27 -0.86 -11.56
CA VAL A 532 -32.31 -1.43 -12.91
C VAL A 532 -31.16 -0.83 -13.71
N GLU A 533 -30.13 -1.64 -13.95
CA GLU A 533 -29.08 -1.30 -14.91
C GLU A 533 -29.46 -1.79 -16.31
N VAL A 534 -28.93 -1.12 -17.32
CA VAL A 534 -29.32 -1.23 -18.71
C VAL A 534 -28.08 -1.38 -19.58
N LYS A 535 -28.02 -2.47 -20.36
CA LYS A 535 -27.01 -2.67 -21.40
C LYS A 535 -27.70 -2.67 -22.76
N ARG A 536 -27.35 -1.68 -23.58
CA ARG A 536 -27.82 -1.52 -24.97
C ARG A 536 -26.95 -2.39 -25.88
N SER A 537 -27.49 -3.53 -26.30
CA SER A 537 -26.75 -4.52 -27.11
C SER A 537 -27.34 -4.66 -28.51
N TYR A 538 -26.53 -5.20 -29.42
CA TYR A 538 -26.96 -5.56 -30.77
C TYR A 538 -26.24 -6.81 -31.27
N ASP A 539 -26.87 -7.51 -32.21
CA ASP A 539 -26.31 -8.62 -32.95
C ASP A 539 -26.71 -8.57 -34.43
N ALA A 540 -25.93 -9.21 -35.29
CA ALA A 540 -26.10 -9.17 -36.75
C ALA A 540 -26.26 -10.57 -37.32
N ILE A 541 -27.47 -10.88 -37.82
CA ILE A 541 -27.85 -12.19 -38.37
C ILE A 541 -27.67 -12.17 -39.89
N GLN A 542 -26.95 -13.15 -40.44
CA GLN A 542 -26.73 -13.28 -41.89
C GLN A 542 -27.93 -13.94 -42.58
N ILE A 543 -28.58 -13.19 -43.48
CA ILE A 543 -29.75 -13.65 -44.21
C ILE A 543 -29.47 -14.82 -45.18
N PRO A 544 -28.35 -14.86 -45.95
CA PRO A 544 -28.11 -15.91 -46.95
C PRO A 544 -28.02 -17.35 -46.40
N ASN A 545 -27.75 -17.52 -45.10
CA ASN A 545 -27.60 -18.82 -44.45
C ASN A 545 -28.55 -19.00 -43.24
N ILE A 546 -29.59 -18.15 -43.14
CA ILE A 546 -30.45 -18.08 -41.95
C ILE A 546 -31.16 -19.40 -41.66
N ALA A 547 -31.12 -19.85 -40.41
CA ALA A 547 -31.70 -21.12 -40.00
C ALA A 547 -33.20 -20.97 -39.69
N TYR A 548 -33.98 -22.01 -40.00
CA TYR A 548 -35.42 -22.04 -39.70
C TYR A 548 -35.72 -21.83 -38.20
N GLN A 549 -34.82 -22.28 -37.31
CA GLN A 549 -34.90 -22.07 -35.86
C GLN A 549 -34.77 -20.59 -35.48
N GLU A 550 -33.87 -19.83 -36.13
CA GLU A 550 -33.68 -18.40 -35.89
C GLU A 550 -34.92 -17.61 -36.34
N ILE A 551 -35.51 -17.99 -37.49
CA ILE A 551 -36.77 -17.39 -37.97
C ILE A 551 -37.91 -17.64 -36.98
N GLN A 552 -38.05 -18.86 -36.44
CA GLN A 552 -39.07 -19.12 -35.42
C GLN A 552 -38.81 -18.35 -34.12
N ALA A 553 -37.55 -18.21 -33.69
CA ALA A 553 -37.20 -17.43 -32.50
C ALA A 553 -37.52 -15.94 -32.67
N MET A 554 -37.15 -15.33 -33.81
CA MET A 554 -37.52 -13.94 -34.13
C MET A 554 -39.03 -13.74 -34.19
N ASN A 555 -39.78 -14.70 -34.75
CA ASN A 555 -41.24 -14.65 -34.78
C ASN A 555 -41.89 -14.81 -33.38
N GLN A 556 -41.36 -15.69 -32.52
CA GLN A 556 -41.83 -15.85 -31.13
C GLN A 556 -41.61 -14.57 -30.31
N LEU A 557 -40.45 -13.94 -30.49
CA LEU A 557 -40.09 -12.66 -29.88
C LEU A 557 -40.75 -11.44 -30.57
N LYS A 558 -41.59 -11.65 -31.60
CA LYS A 558 -42.29 -10.62 -32.39
C LYS A 558 -41.38 -9.58 -33.06
N LEU A 559 -40.14 -9.98 -33.39
CA LEU A 559 -39.12 -9.12 -33.99
C LEU A 559 -39.26 -8.97 -35.50
N ILE A 560 -40.08 -9.83 -36.12
CA ILE A 560 -40.44 -9.81 -37.53
C ILE A 560 -41.96 -9.92 -37.68
N SER A 561 -42.50 -9.33 -38.75
CA SER A 561 -43.91 -9.51 -39.12
C SER A 561 -44.16 -10.91 -39.71
N SER A 562 -45.42 -11.31 -39.82
CA SER A 562 -45.80 -12.54 -40.53
C SER A 562 -45.39 -12.52 -42.01
N GLU A 563 -45.36 -11.34 -42.62
CA GLU A 563 -44.89 -11.11 -44.00
C GLU A 563 -43.39 -11.44 -44.12
N ILE A 564 -42.56 -10.80 -43.28
CA ILE A 564 -41.11 -10.96 -43.28
C ILE A 564 -40.73 -12.39 -42.88
N LYS A 565 -41.49 -13.02 -41.98
CA LYS A 565 -41.34 -14.44 -41.66
C LYS A 565 -41.45 -15.30 -42.91
N GLN A 566 -42.52 -15.15 -43.70
CA GLN A 566 -42.71 -15.97 -44.91
C GLN A 566 -41.60 -15.74 -45.94
N GLN A 567 -41.15 -14.50 -46.13
CA GLN A 567 -40.03 -14.18 -47.02
C GLN A 567 -38.72 -14.83 -46.54
N LEU A 568 -38.41 -14.79 -45.24
CA LEU A 568 -37.24 -15.46 -44.67
C LEU A 568 -37.35 -16.99 -44.73
N GLU A 569 -38.55 -17.58 -44.57
CA GLU A 569 -38.77 -19.02 -44.74
C GLU A 569 -38.55 -19.46 -46.20
N VAL A 570 -38.91 -18.63 -47.19
CA VAL A 570 -38.55 -18.86 -48.61
C VAL A 570 -37.04 -18.85 -48.82
N ILE A 571 -36.32 -17.84 -48.28
CA ILE A 571 -34.87 -17.75 -48.40
C ILE A 571 -34.17 -18.96 -47.74
N ALA A 572 -34.59 -19.35 -46.53
CA ALA A 572 -34.05 -20.52 -45.84
C ALA A 572 -34.23 -21.82 -46.64
N ASN A 573 -35.37 -21.99 -47.32
CA ASN A 573 -35.61 -23.12 -48.21
C ASN A 573 -34.69 -23.09 -49.46
N LEU A 574 -34.55 -21.93 -50.12
CA LEU A 574 -33.63 -21.78 -51.25
C LEU A 574 -32.17 -22.07 -50.86
N SER A 575 -31.74 -21.62 -49.68
CA SER A 575 -30.41 -21.92 -49.14
C SER A 575 -30.22 -23.39 -48.78
N ALA A 576 -31.26 -24.08 -48.30
CA ALA A 576 -31.22 -25.53 -48.08
C ALA A 576 -31.13 -26.31 -49.41
N GLU A 577 -31.87 -25.91 -50.44
CA GLU A 577 -31.76 -26.48 -51.80
C GLU A 577 -30.35 -26.28 -52.38
N LYS A 578 -29.82 -25.05 -52.30
CA LYS A 578 -28.45 -24.71 -52.70
C LYS A 578 -27.41 -25.56 -51.97
N THR A 579 -27.57 -25.76 -50.65
CA THR A 579 -26.68 -26.61 -49.85
C THR A 579 -26.71 -28.07 -50.31
N SER A 580 -27.90 -28.61 -50.63
CA SER A 580 -28.05 -29.96 -51.19
C SER A 580 -27.36 -30.10 -52.56
N LEU A 581 -27.52 -29.11 -53.46
CA LEU A 581 -26.86 -29.12 -54.78
C LEU A 581 -25.33 -29.05 -54.66
N VAL A 582 -24.79 -28.22 -53.75
CA VAL A 582 -23.35 -28.16 -53.44
C VAL A 582 -22.85 -29.49 -52.86
N GLN A 583 -23.64 -30.16 -52.02
CA GLN A 583 -23.30 -31.47 -51.48
C GLN A 583 -23.26 -32.56 -52.57
N GLN A 584 -24.21 -32.55 -53.50
CA GLN A 584 -24.24 -33.46 -54.66
C GLN A 584 -23.04 -33.22 -55.58
N HIS A 585 -22.71 -31.96 -55.89
CA HIS A 585 -21.53 -31.62 -56.70
C HIS A 585 -20.24 -32.11 -56.04
N LYS A 586 -20.10 -31.89 -54.74
CA LYS A 586 -18.97 -32.40 -53.93
C LYS A 586 -18.89 -33.93 -53.93
N GLN A 587 -20.01 -34.65 -54.00
CA GLN A 587 -20.01 -36.11 -54.15
C GLN A 587 -19.53 -36.52 -55.55
N GLN A 588 -20.01 -35.88 -56.62
CA GLN A 588 -19.59 -36.16 -58.00
C GLN A 588 -18.11 -35.84 -58.23
N LEU A 589 -17.62 -34.69 -57.76
CA LEU A 589 -16.20 -34.31 -57.79
C LEU A 589 -15.30 -35.34 -57.10
N ASN A 590 -15.77 -35.93 -55.99
CA ASN A 590 -15.06 -36.99 -55.27
C ASN A 590 -15.13 -38.35 -55.99
N GLN A 591 -16.11 -38.58 -56.87
CA GLN A 591 -16.17 -39.77 -57.73
C GLN A 591 -15.27 -39.61 -58.95
N LEU A 592 -15.31 -38.44 -59.60
CA LEU A 592 -14.44 -38.05 -60.72
C LEU A 592 -12.95 -38.24 -60.35
N LYS A 593 -12.52 -37.64 -59.22
CA LYS A 593 -11.14 -37.77 -58.70
C LYS A 593 -10.72 -39.21 -58.34
N LYS A 594 -11.67 -40.10 -58.04
CA LYS A 594 -11.37 -41.54 -57.82
C LYS A 594 -11.12 -42.26 -59.14
N ILE A 595 -11.82 -41.88 -60.21
CA ILE A 595 -11.66 -42.46 -61.55
C ILE A 595 -10.35 -41.98 -62.18
N GLU A 596 -10.03 -40.67 -62.15
CA GLU A 596 -8.75 -40.13 -62.62
C GLU A 596 -7.54 -40.84 -61.97
N LYS A 597 -7.56 -40.97 -60.64
CA LYS A 597 -6.52 -41.69 -59.89
C LYS A 597 -6.51 -43.21 -60.17
N GLY A 598 -7.62 -43.76 -60.65
CA GLY A 598 -7.74 -45.13 -61.15
C GLY A 598 -7.06 -45.30 -62.52
N GLN A 599 -7.30 -44.37 -63.43
CA GLN A 599 -6.69 -44.33 -64.77
C GLN A 599 -5.17 -44.24 -64.71
N ASP A 600 -4.60 -43.41 -63.83
CA ASP A 600 -3.13 -43.32 -63.66
C ASP A 600 -2.46 -44.67 -63.39
N ARG A 601 -3.12 -45.51 -62.58
CA ARG A 601 -2.67 -46.88 -62.31
C ARG A 601 -2.85 -47.78 -63.53
N ILE A 602 -3.95 -47.63 -64.28
CA ILE A 602 -4.22 -48.41 -65.49
C ILE A 602 -3.22 -48.05 -66.61
N ARG A 603 -2.91 -46.76 -66.81
CA ARG A 603 -1.89 -46.28 -67.77
C ARG A 603 -0.51 -46.86 -67.44
N LYS A 604 -0.06 -46.77 -66.18
CA LYS A 604 1.19 -47.41 -65.70
C LYS A 604 1.20 -48.93 -65.85
N ASN A 605 0.06 -49.59 -65.62
CA ASN A 605 -0.08 -51.03 -65.86
C ASN A 605 -0.03 -51.40 -67.36
N ILE A 606 -0.43 -50.51 -68.27
CA ILE A 606 -0.31 -50.70 -69.73
C ILE A 606 1.14 -50.48 -70.19
N GLU A 607 1.83 -49.49 -69.63
CA GLU A 607 3.26 -49.20 -69.87
C GLU A 607 4.17 -50.36 -69.43
N ALA A 608 3.82 -51.04 -68.34
CA ALA A 608 4.60 -52.16 -67.80
C ALA A 608 4.38 -53.52 -68.50
N LEU A 609 3.47 -53.62 -69.48
CA LEU A 609 3.20 -54.85 -70.21
C LEU A 609 4.06 -54.98 -71.48
N GLY A 610 4.53 -56.19 -71.75
CA GLY A 610 5.24 -56.58 -72.97
C GLY A 610 4.36 -56.96 -74.15
N SER A 611 4.93 -57.77 -75.04
CA SER A 611 4.38 -58.11 -76.37
C SER A 611 3.96 -59.59 -76.52
N THR A 612 3.83 -60.34 -75.41
CA THR A 612 3.38 -61.74 -75.49
C THR A 612 1.87 -61.84 -75.80
N PRO A 613 1.38 -62.99 -76.32
CA PRO A 613 -0.03 -63.17 -76.66
C PRO A 613 -0.98 -62.92 -75.47
N GLU A 614 -0.59 -63.36 -74.27
CA GLU A 614 -1.35 -63.24 -73.03
C GLU A 614 -1.39 -61.78 -72.53
N GLU A 615 -0.25 -61.08 -72.57
CA GLU A 615 -0.17 -59.64 -72.25
C GLU A 615 -0.99 -58.79 -73.22
N SER A 616 -1.04 -59.17 -74.50
CA SER A 616 -1.85 -58.49 -75.52
C SER A 616 -3.35 -58.52 -75.19
N GLN A 617 -3.87 -59.67 -74.73
CA GLN A 617 -5.26 -59.77 -74.27
C GLN A 617 -5.52 -58.91 -73.02
N LEU A 618 -4.57 -58.87 -72.08
CA LEU A 618 -4.70 -58.03 -70.88
C LEU A 618 -4.63 -56.53 -71.22
N ARG A 619 -3.78 -56.14 -72.17
CA ARG A 619 -3.69 -54.78 -72.72
C ARG A 619 -5.01 -54.35 -73.35
N GLN A 620 -5.62 -55.20 -74.18
CA GLN A 620 -6.95 -54.94 -74.77
C GLN A 620 -8.02 -54.74 -73.68
N ARG A 621 -8.01 -55.55 -72.61
CA ARG A 621 -8.93 -55.37 -71.47
C ARG A 621 -8.73 -54.03 -70.77
N TYR A 622 -7.49 -53.62 -70.50
CA TYR A 622 -7.21 -52.34 -69.85
C TYR A 622 -7.57 -51.14 -70.71
N VAL A 623 -7.31 -51.17 -72.03
CA VAL A 623 -7.73 -50.12 -72.97
C VAL A 623 -9.27 -50.01 -73.01
N LYS A 624 -9.99 -51.14 -72.98
CA LYS A 624 -11.46 -51.12 -72.91
C LYS A 624 -11.98 -50.57 -71.58
N THR A 625 -11.34 -50.88 -70.45
CA THR A 625 -11.68 -50.26 -69.16
C THR A 625 -11.45 -48.75 -69.21
N LEU A 626 -10.31 -48.29 -69.73
CA LEU A 626 -9.99 -46.87 -69.81
C LEU A 626 -11.00 -46.12 -70.69
N SER A 627 -11.40 -46.67 -71.84
CA SER A 627 -12.46 -46.10 -72.68
C SER A 627 -13.79 -45.96 -71.93
N ASN A 628 -14.18 -46.97 -71.14
CA ASN A 628 -15.39 -46.90 -70.30
C ASN A 628 -15.25 -45.88 -69.15
N GLU A 629 -14.04 -45.60 -68.68
CA GLU A 629 -13.75 -44.60 -67.65
C GLU A 629 -13.79 -43.17 -68.23
N GLU A 630 -13.26 -42.94 -69.44
CA GLU A 630 -13.44 -41.66 -70.16
C GLU A 630 -14.94 -41.37 -70.39
N ASP A 631 -15.71 -42.37 -70.86
CA ASP A 631 -17.18 -42.29 -71.01
C ASP A 631 -17.92 -41.95 -69.70
N GLN A 632 -17.33 -42.22 -68.53
CA GLN A 632 -17.88 -41.88 -67.22
C GLN A 632 -17.41 -40.51 -66.73
N LEU A 633 -16.15 -40.15 -67.00
CA LEU A 633 -15.60 -38.82 -66.70
C LEU A 633 -16.34 -37.74 -67.49
N GLU A 634 -16.67 -37.97 -68.77
CA GLU A 634 -17.46 -37.02 -69.56
C GLU A 634 -18.87 -36.83 -68.95
N LYS A 635 -19.55 -37.92 -68.57
CA LYS A 635 -20.88 -37.85 -67.95
C LYS A 635 -20.86 -37.12 -66.60
N LEU A 636 -19.90 -37.44 -65.74
CA LEU A 636 -19.71 -36.74 -64.46
C LEU A 636 -19.39 -35.26 -64.66
N SER A 637 -18.57 -34.91 -65.65
CA SER A 637 -18.29 -33.52 -66.03
C SER A 637 -19.55 -32.80 -66.52
N GLN A 638 -20.36 -33.43 -67.38
CA GLN A 638 -21.64 -32.88 -67.85
C GLN A 638 -22.67 -32.72 -66.72
N GLU A 639 -22.67 -33.59 -65.71
CA GLU A 639 -23.55 -33.50 -64.54
C GLU A 639 -23.09 -32.41 -63.56
N MET A 640 -21.80 -32.35 -63.25
CA MET A 640 -21.21 -31.27 -62.45
C MET A 640 -21.48 -29.89 -63.08
N ASN A 641 -21.31 -29.74 -64.39
CA ASN A 641 -21.64 -28.51 -65.12
C ASN A 641 -23.15 -28.14 -65.06
N LYS A 642 -24.06 -29.10 -64.83
CA LYS A 642 -25.48 -28.81 -64.56
C LYS A 642 -25.70 -28.38 -63.11
N LEU A 643 -25.03 -29.04 -62.17
CA LEU A 643 -25.08 -28.69 -60.74
C LEU A 643 -24.48 -27.30 -60.47
N ASP A 644 -23.35 -26.94 -61.08
CA ASP A 644 -22.76 -25.59 -60.99
C ASP A 644 -23.74 -24.51 -61.48
N LYS A 645 -24.42 -24.75 -62.61
CA LYS A 645 -25.48 -23.86 -63.11
C LYS A 645 -26.67 -23.78 -62.15
N ALA A 646 -27.09 -24.89 -61.56
CA ALA A 646 -28.17 -24.89 -60.58
C ALA A 646 -27.79 -24.15 -59.28
N VAL A 647 -26.56 -24.30 -58.79
CA VAL A 647 -26.02 -23.58 -57.62
C VAL A 647 -25.91 -22.08 -57.90
N ASN A 648 -25.48 -21.68 -59.11
CA ASN A 648 -25.42 -20.28 -59.50
C ASN A 648 -26.83 -19.68 -59.63
N ASN A 649 -27.77 -20.34 -60.31
CA ASN A 649 -29.17 -19.91 -60.39
C ASN A 649 -29.77 -19.72 -59.00
N LYS A 650 -29.62 -20.72 -58.10
CA LYS A 650 -30.10 -20.63 -56.72
C LYS A 650 -29.43 -19.52 -55.91
N SER A 651 -28.19 -19.14 -56.25
CA SER A 651 -27.53 -17.99 -55.64
C SER A 651 -28.19 -16.68 -56.04
N THR A 652 -28.50 -16.51 -57.33
CA THR A 652 -29.23 -15.34 -57.84
C THR A 652 -30.68 -15.29 -57.34
N GLU A 653 -31.37 -16.44 -57.22
CA GLU A 653 -32.70 -16.52 -56.58
C GLU A 653 -32.66 -16.05 -55.11
N ILE A 654 -31.63 -16.42 -54.35
CA ILE A 654 -31.42 -15.96 -52.96
C ILE A 654 -31.11 -14.45 -52.94
N GLU A 655 -30.24 -13.96 -53.82
CA GLU A 655 -29.88 -12.54 -53.89
C GLU A 655 -31.11 -11.67 -54.21
N GLN A 656 -31.93 -12.07 -55.19
CA GLN A 656 -33.19 -11.40 -55.53
C GLN A 656 -34.19 -11.41 -54.38
N ALA A 657 -34.39 -12.56 -53.72
CA ALA A 657 -35.26 -12.67 -52.56
C ALA A 657 -34.79 -11.79 -51.38
N ILE A 658 -33.48 -11.54 -51.23
CA ILE A 658 -32.92 -10.63 -50.23
C ILE A 658 -33.11 -9.15 -50.61
N GLU A 659 -33.06 -8.80 -51.90
CA GLU A 659 -33.39 -7.44 -52.36
C GLU A 659 -34.89 -7.11 -52.21
N GLU A 660 -35.77 -8.12 -52.25
CA GLU A 660 -37.20 -7.96 -52.00
C GLU A 660 -37.58 -7.86 -50.50
N LEU A 661 -36.65 -8.13 -49.57
CA LEU A 661 -36.88 -7.98 -48.12
C LEU A 661 -37.02 -6.52 -47.68
N ARG A 662 -38.27 -6.08 -47.52
CA ARG A 662 -38.62 -4.77 -46.97
C ARG A 662 -39.01 -4.88 -45.50
N PHE A 663 -38.07 -4.53 -44.64
CA PHE A 663 -38.37 -4.18 -43.26
C PHE A 663 -39.01 -2.78 -43.25
N GLY A 664 -40.15 -2.65 -42.61
CA GLY A 664 -40.95 -1.42 -42.53
C GLY A 664 -40.78 -0.67 -41.22
#